data_AF-A0A6J1T358-F1
#
_entry.id   AF-A0A6J1T358-F1
#
_cell.length_a   1.000
_cell.length_b   1.000
_cell.length_c   1.000
_cell.angle_alpha   90.00
_cell.angle_beta   90.00
_cell.angle_gamma   90.00
#
_symmetry.space_group_name_H-M   'P 1'
#
loop_
_entity.id
_entity.type
_entity.pdbx_description
1 polymer ?
#
loop_
_entity_poly.entity_id
_entity_poly.type
_entity_poly.pdbx_seq_one_letter_code
_entity_poly.pdbx_strand_id
1 'polypeptide(L)'
;MTSIASIPRKLPLLLVTEDVLLPGSSIRVSVTSSANINMVKSRLLSKSSLSSSIIGVLPKEPGQFESDDIGAMHNIGTAALVVQVTGTNWPRPSFTLLVTGLCRFRLDKLVMEVPYPVGVVTQLDKLSIDDEDDDENPEFAALVENFRSESTKLLDMLDVSSPVVARLKKMLNSIPHTMLADLVASLTKASFTEKLEILDAIDLMERFKKALPLLVRQVKMLEVIRKGTSLESNPGRRMIMPFQNIADGPKTSKRSDDEMDGNSDTNDLLELQKKLKEAKLPQHARKIVIKDLQRLKRMGPFSPEHGVIRSWLELIADLPWAKASQETLDIHKARKDLDADHYAMDKLKRRVLEYLAVRQLKNTLRGPILCFVGPPGVGKTSVGRSIANTLGREFYRISLGGICNQSDIRGHRRTYIGSMPGRIIQGLKVVGVNNPVFLLDEIDKMGSGIHGDPASALLEVLDPEQNCSFVDHYLNVPFDLSQVMFIATANTTKSIPAPLLDRMELIHVPGYTQEEKMEIAEIHLLPKQLREHGLDSSHMVLPQDSLKALTAQYTREAGVRTLERKLGALCRAVAVQVAEMKLKKTSDDPNIDSITDEAVNDMRGSDTLDGSVDVAPCAIPPQLPIILDEAALEDILGPPIYDSDDIWSRLGVPGVAVGLSVSLAGGNVMMVEASKMEGDGEIVLTGQLGNVMQESAHLALNWVRTASREYGLKLDGEMMSHTDIHIHFPAGSVGKDGPSAGVTIATALVSLFSGRPVASDVAMTGEITLRGIVLPVGGIKEKVLAAHRAGMRRVIIPKKCEKDLVDVPDSIKKDLFIIPVSHVDEVLQAAFEGGFHANVQLDQVRGAITSKL
;
A
#
# COMPACT_ATOMS: atom_id res chain seq x y z
N MET A 1 -4.23 -48.25 -10.78
CA MET A 1 -3.02 -47.40 -10.80
C MET A 1 -2.66 -47.21 -9.34
N THR A 2 -1.58 -47.76 -8.80
CA THR A 2 -0.21 -47.85 -9.34
C THR A 2 0.39 -49.24 -9.24
N SER A 3 1.23 -49.61 -10.21
CA SER A 3 2.22 -50.67 -10.05
C SER A 3 3.17 -50.35 -8.90
N ILE A 4 3.71 -51.38 -8.23
CA ILE A 4 4.75 -51.22 -7.20
C ILE A 4 5.94 -50.50 -7.85
N ALA A 5 6.16 -49.24 -7.47
CA ALA A 5 7.15 -48.38 -8.12
C ALA A 5 8.57 -48.81 -7.71
N SER A 6 9.45 -49.04 -8.69
CA SER A 6 10.84 -49.39 -8.44
C SER A 6 11.62 -48.17 -7.93
N ILE A 7 12.09 -48.24 -6.68
CA ILE A 7 12.88 -47.17 -6.05
C ILE A 7 14.31 -47.15 -6.65
N PRO A 8 14.90 -45.98 -6.96
CA PRO A 8 16.32 -45.90 -7.30
C PRO A 8 17.21 -46.26 -6.08
N ARG A 9 18.30 -47.00 -6.32
CA ARG A 9 19.25 -47.49 -5.27
C ARG A 9 19.92 -46.40 -4.42
N LYS A 10 19.85 -45.12 -4.82
CA LYS A 10 20.36 -43.97 -4.07
C LYS A 10 19.24 -42.95 -3.91
N LEU A 11 18.91 -42.59 -2.67
CA LEU A 11 17.90 -41.57 -2.36
C LEU A 11 18.49 -40.42 -1.53
N PRO A 12 18.11 -39.16 -1.82
CA PRO A 12 18.29 -38.07 -0.86
C PRO A 12 17.35 -38.29 0.33
N LEU A 13 17.81 -37.99 1.53
CA LEU A 13 17.10 -38.28 2.78
C LEU A 13 16.57 -36.98 3.39
N LEU A 14 15.28 -36.96 3.69
CA LEU A 14 14.60 -35.93 4.46
C LEU A 14 14.44 -36.43 5.90
N LEU A 15 15.09 -35.76 6.85
CA LEU A 15 15.01 -36.10 8.26
C LEU A 15 13.79 -35.41 8.89
N VAL A 16 12.92 -36.17 9.55
CA VAL A 16 11.68 -35.67 10.17
C VAL A 16 11.69 -36.00 11.67
N THR A 17 11.48 -34.99 12.52
CA THR A 17 11.63 -35.09 13.98
C THR A 17 10.31 -35.25 14.73
N GLU A 18 9.18 -34.83 14.14
CA GLU A 18 7.88 -34.77 14.84
C GLU A 18 6.89 -35.83 14.38
N ASP A 19 7.13 -36.45 13.21
CA ASP A 19 6.16 -37.36 12.58
C ASP A 19 6.81 -38.48 11.76
N VAL A 20 6.07 -39.59 11.61
CA VAL A 20 6.47 -40.77 10.84
C VAL A 20 5.58 -40.88 9.59
N LEU A 21 6.20 -40.91 8.41
CA LEU A 21 5.49 -41.13 7.15
C LEU A 21 5.28 -42.64 6.90
N LEU A 22 4.03 -43.07 6.78
CA LEU A 22 3.66 -44.44 6.41
C LEU A 22 3.37 -44.55 4.89
N PRO A 23 3.55 -45.72 4.25
CA PRO A 23 3.16 -45.92 2.86
C PRO A 23 1.67 -45.62 2.61
N GLY A 24 1.36 -45.04 1.44
CA GLY A 24 0.00 -44.68 1.06
C GLY A 24 -0.58 -43.41 1.74
N SER A 25 0.05 -42.89 2.79
CA SER A 25 -0.37 -41.65 3.45
C SER A 25 0.34 -40.42 2.88
N SER A 26 -0.23 -39.23 3.11
CA SER A 26 0.38 -37.95 2.74
C SER A 26 0.48 -37.01 3.93
N ILE A 27 1.62 -36.33 4.06
CA ILE A 27 1.92 -35.43 5.18
C ILE A 27 2.52 -34.11 4.68
N ARG A 28 2.32 -33.05 5.46
CA ARG A 28 2.99 -31.76 5.27
C ARG A 28 4.16 -31.68 6.25
N VAL A 29 5.39 -31.66 5.73
CA VAL A 29 6.61 -31.52 6.53
C VAL A 29 7.08 -30.08 6.47
N SER A 30 7.22 -29.42 7.63
CA SER A 30 7.92 -28.15 7.76
C SER A 30 9.44 -28.40 7.72
N VAL A 31 10.13 -27.67 6.85
CA VAL A 31 11.56 -27.78 6.60
C VAL A 31 12.25 -26.52 7.13
N THR A 32 12.78 -26.65 8.35
CA THR A 32 13.49 -25.60 9.09
C THR A 32 14.97 -25.93 9.33
N SER A 33 15.36 -27.20 9.31
CA SER A 33 16.76 -27.64 9.43
C SER A 33 17.58 -27.29 8.19
N SER A 34 18.83 -26.86 8.40
CA SER A 34 19.82 -26.48 7.37
C SER A 34 20.02 -27.56 6.30
N ALA A 35 20.22 -28.82 6.72
CA ALA A 35 20.41 -29.96 5.81
C ALA A 35 19.18 -30.20 4.92
N ASN A 36 17.98 -30.17 5.51
CA ASN A 36 16.73 -30.33 4.78
C ASN A 36 16.49 -29.14 3.82
N ILE A 37 16.78 -27.90 4.23
CA ILE A 37 16.70 -26.70 3.38
C ILE A 37 17.65 -26.82 2.17
N ASN A 38 18.88 -27.31 2.39
CA ASN A 38 19.85 -27.53 1.33
C ASN A 38 19.41 -28.63 0.34
N MET A 39 18.77 -29.70 0.82
CA MET A 39 18.15 -30.71 -0.04
C MET A 39 17.06 -30.08 -0.95
N VAL A 40 16.17 -29.27 -0.40
CA VAL A 40 15.10 -28.60 -1.17
C VAL A 40 15.70 -27.67 -2.24
N LYS A 41 16.64 -26.80 -1.85
CA LYS A 41 17.31 -25.84 -2.75
C LYS A 41 18.08 -26.52 -3.88
N SER A 42 18.86 -27.55 -3.57
CA SER A 42 19.76 -28.19 -4.54
C SER A 42 19.08 -29.21 -5.45
N ARG A 43 17.97 -29.82 -5.03
CA ARG A 43 17.37 -30.97 -5.72
C ARG A 43 15.94 -30.76 -6.23
N LEU A 44 15.12 -29.99 -5.51
CA LEU A 44 13.73 -29.74 -5.88
C LEU A 44 13.56 -28.43 -6.66
N LEU A 45 14.36 -27.40 -6.34
CA LEU A 45 14.29 -26.09 -7.01
C LEU A 45 15.22 -25.95 -8.22
N SER A 46 16.19 -26.85 -8.41
CA SER A 46 17.17 -26.77 -9.51
C SER A 46 16.68 -27.32 -10.86
N LYS A 47 15.53 -27.99 -10.89
CA LYS A 47 14.93 -28.57 -12.10
C LYS A 47 13.70 -27.78 -12.51
N SER A 48 13.70 -27.28 -13.74
CA SER A 48 12.66 -26.43 -14.34
C SER A 48 11.31 -27.11 -14.60
N SER A 49 11.04 -28.25 -13.97
CA SER A 49 9.74 -28.92 -13.95
C SER A 49 9.65 -29.74 -12.67
N LEU A 50 8.48 -29.71 -12.03
CA LEU A 50 8.11 -30.54 -10.89
C LEU A 50 7.89 -32.01 -11.32
N SER A 51 8.90 -32.61 -11.95
CA SER A 51 8.96 -34.05 -12.15
C SER A 51 8.97 -34.70 -10.78
N SER A 52 7.90 -35.43 -10.47
CA SER A 52 7.56 -35.97 -9.16
C SER A 52 8.76 -36.73 -8.56
N SER A 53 9.48 -36.05 -7.67
CA SER A 53 10.80 -36.48 -7.22
C SER A 53 10.65 -37.40 -6.03
N ILE A 54 11.23 -38.60 -6.15
CA ILE A 54 11.28 -39.59 -5.08
C ILE A 54 12.41 -39.20 -4.11
N ILE A 55 12.07 -39.06 -2.84
CA ILE A 55 12.97 -38.82 -1.71
C ILE A 55 12.79 -39.93 -0.68
N GLY A 56 13.79 -40.20 0.17
CA GLY A 56 13.61 -41.06 1.34
C GLY A 56 13.23 -40.22 2.54
N VAL A 57 12.18 -40.58 3.28
CA VAL A 57 11.81 -39.92 4.54
C VAL A 57 12.23 -40.84 5.69
N LEU A 58 13.03 -40.30 6.60
CA LEU A 58 13.51 -41.01 7.79
C LEU A 58 13.06 -40.29 9.07
N PRO A 59 12.45 -41.00 10.03
CA PRO A 59 12.17 -40.45 11.35
C PRO A 59 13.47 -40.35 12.18
N LYS A 60 13.63 -39.24 12.92
CA LYS A 60 14.65 -39.04 13.97
C LYS A 60 13.94 -38.91 15.30
N GLU A 61 14.46 -39.54 16.36
CA GLU A 61 13.81 -39.52 17.67
C GLU A 61 13.73 -38.11 18.28
N PRO A 62 12.59 -37.70 18.86
CA PRO A 62 12.43 -36.40 19.50
C PRO A 62 13.17 -36.37 20.85
N GLY A 63 14.24 -35.57 20.94
CA GLY A 63 14.97 -35.35 22.20
C GLY A 63 16.40 -34.81 22.03
N GLN A 64 17.03 -35.07 20.88
CA GLN A 64 18.36 -34.53 20.56
C GLN A 64 18.25 -33.28 19.70
N PHE A 65 18.11 -32.14 20.36
CA PHE A 65 18.26 -30.82 19.73
C PHE A 65 19.76 -30.48 19.55
N GLU A 66 20.07 -29.84 18.42
CA GLU A 66 21.34 -29.14 18.12
C GLU A 66 22.60 -29.94 17.75
N SER A 67 22.57 -31.28 17.63
CA SER A 67 23.62 -32.01 16.89
C SER A 67 23.11 -32.75 15.65
N ASP A 68 23.85 -32.59 14.55
CA ASP A 68 23.77 -33.42 13.34
C ASP A 68 24.41 -34.81 13.58
N ASP A 69 24.39 -35.31 14.82
CA ASP A 69 24.89 -36.63 15.16
C ASP A 69 24.06 -37.71 14.47
N ILE A 70 24.73 -38.44 13.57
CA ILE A 70 24.18 -39.51 12.74
C ILE A 70 23.78 -40.76 13.57
N GLY A 71 24.19 -40.83 14.84
CA GLY A 71 23.99 -41.99 15.72
C GLY A 71 22.55 -42.32 16.12
N ALA A 72 21.57 -41.42 15.86
CA ALA A 72 20.16 -41.59 16.22
C ALA A 72 19.21 -41.57 15.00
N MET A 73 19.68 -42.04 13.83
CA MET A 73 18.81 -42.26 12.67
C MET A 73 18.12 -43.63 12.75
N HIS A 74 16.83 -43.67 12.38
CA HIS A 74 16.12 -44.93 12.28
C HIS A 74 16.52 -45.73 11.02
N ASN A 75 16.67 -47.06 11.11
CA ASN A 75 17.18 -47.90 10.02
C ASN A 75 16.16 -48.19 8.90
N ILE A 76 14.87 -48.05 9.19
CA ILE A 76 13.76 -48.23 8.23
C ILE A 76 13.09 -46.88 7.99
N GLY A 77 12.82 -46.57 6.72
CA GLY A 77 12.17 -45.34 6.26
C GLY A 77 11.16 -45.58 5.15
N THR A 78 10.46 -44.51 4.75
CA THR A 78 9.45 -44.56 3.68
C THR A 78 9.91 -43.73 2.49
N ALA A 79 9.98 -44.34 1.32
CA ALA A 79 10.23 -43.61 0.08
C ALA A 79 8.98 -42.81 -0.27
N ALA A 80 9.13 -41.52 -0.53
CA ALA A 80 8.04 -40.57 -0.67
C ALA A 80 8.15 -39.78 -1.97
N LEU A 81 6.99 -39.44 -2.54
CA LEU A 81 6.86 -38.58 -3.69
C LEU A 81 6.60 -37.14 -3.22
N VAL A 82 7.42 -36.18 -3.64
CA VAL A 82 7.13 -34.75 -3.40
C VAL A 82 6.03 -34.30 -4.38
N VAL A 83 4.90 -33.86 -3.84
CA VAL A 83 3.73 -33.40 -4.60
C VAL A 83 3.73 -31.88 -4.76
N GLN A 84 4.06 -31.14 -3.70
CA GLN A 84 4.08 -29.68 -3.70
C GLN A 84 5.17 -29.16 -2.77
N VAL A 85 5.79 -28.04 -3.17
CA VAL A 85 6.72 -27.25 -2.35
C VAL A 85 6.15 -25.85 -2.24
N THR A 86 5.94 -25.36 -1.02
CA THR A 86 5.72 -23.93 -0.74
C THR A 86 6.89 -23.41 0.09
N GLY A 87 7.22 -22.13 -0.02
CA GLY A 87 8.34 -21.54 0.69
C GLY A 87 8.11 -20.07 1.00
N THR A 88 8.42 -19.68 2.24
CA THR A 88 8.44 -18.29 2.70
C THR A 88 9.85 -17.96 3.19
N ASN A 89 10.34 -16.78 2.83
CA ASN A 89 11.70 -16.33 3.20
C ASN A 89 11.71 -15.37 4.40
N TRP A 90 10.54 -15.04 4.97
CA TRP A 90 10.38 -14.07 6.05
C TRP A 90 9.68 -14.71 7.26
N PRO A 91 10.12 -14.49 8.52
CA PRO A 91 11.37 -13.84 8.94
C PRO A 91 12.60 -14.78 8.87
N ARG A 92 12.42 -16.06 8.53
CA ARG A 92 13.48 -17.04 8.25
C ARG A 92 13.05 -17.90 7.05
N PRO A 93 13.99 -18.46 6.26
CA PRO A 93 13.66 -19.35 5.15
C PRO A 93 13.04 -20.65 5.67
N SER A 94 11.74 -20.82 5.46
CA SER A 94 10.99 -22.02 5.80
C SER A 94 10.31 -22.57 4.55
N PHE A 95 10.47 -23.88 4.30
CA PHE A 95 9.75 -24.56 3.23
C PHE A 95 8.72 -25.51 3.85
N THR A 96 7.57 -25.66 3.22
CA THR A 96 6.62 -26.73 3.54
C THR A 96 6.53 -27.67 2.36
N LEU A 97 6.83 -28.95 2.60
CA LEU A 97 6.76 -30.02 1.60
C LEU A 97 5.49 -30.84 1.81
N LEU A 98 4.65 -30.97 0.79
CA LEU A 98 3.61 -32.01 0.76
C LEU A 98 4.22 -33.26 0.14
N VAL A 99 4.33 -34.33 0.93
CA VAL A 99 4.96 -35.60 0.52
C VAL A 99 4.01 -36.77 0.73
N THR A 100 4.00 -37.72 -0.21
CA THR A 100 3.14 -38.91 -0.18
C THR A 100 3.98 -40.18 -0.15
N GLY A 101 3.80 -41.03 0.86
CA GLY A 101 4.55 -42.27 1.03
C GLY A 101 4.18 -43.31 -0.02
N LEU A 102 5.19 -44.01 -0.56
CA LEU A 102 5.05 -45.03 -1.60
C LEU A 102 5.29 -46.44 -1.04
N CYS A 103 6.42 -46.67 -0.38
CA CYS A 103 6.86 -48.00 0.09
C CYS A 103 8.01 -47.90 1.11
N ARG A 104 8.20 -48.96 1.90
CA ARG A 104 9.25 -49.08 2.92
C ARG A 104 10.61 -49.40 2.29
N PHE A 105 11.67 -48.81 2.83
CA PHE A 105 13.06 -49.15 2.53
C PHE A 105 13.90 -49.28 3.81
N ARG A 106 14.97 -50.06 3.74
CA ARG A 106 16.05 -50.09 4.73
C ARG A 106 17.21 -49.23 4.24
N LEU A 107 17.80 -48.45 5.14
CA LEU A 107 19.02 -47.71 4.88
C LEU A 107 20.23 -48.63 5.09
N ASP A 108 21.00 -48.91 4.03
CA ASP A 108 22.17 -49.81 4.13
C ASP A 108 23.45 -49.03 4.46
N LYS A 109 23.62 -47.85 3.86
CA LYS A 109 24.82 -47.01 4.02
C LYS A 109 24.59 -45.56 3.59
N LEU A 110 25.08 -44.61 4.37
CA LEU A 110 25.20 -43.20 3.95
C LEU A 110 26.38 -43.01 2.98
N VAL A 111 26.13 -42.26 1.89
CA VAL A 111 27.10 -41.99 0.81
C VAL A 111 27.69 -40.59 0.94
N MET A 112 26.89 -39.64 1.43
CA MET A 112 27.20 -38.22 1.54
C MET A 112 26.32 -37.64 2.66
N GLU A 113 26.88 -36.76 3.47
CA GLU A 113 26.21 -36.14 4.63
C GLU A 113 26.04 -34.63 4.42
N VAL A 114 27.11 -33.96 3.98
CA VAL A 114 27.13 -32.53 3.59
C VAL A 114 27.12 -32.43 2.07
N PRO A 115 26.29 -31.55 1.43
CA PRO A 115 25.41 -30.54 2.04
C PRO A 115 24.02 -31.04 2.47
N TYR A 116 23.67 -32.29 2.19
CA TYR A 116 22.46 -32.98 2.68
C TYR A 116 22.66 -34.51 2.59
N PRO A 117 21.98 -35.30 3.46
CA PRO A 117 22.21 -36.74 3.52
C PRO A 117 21.68 -37.49 2.28
N VAL A 118 22.48 -38.42 1.77
CA VAL A 118 22.12 -39.33 0.66
C VAL A 118 22.49 -40.76 1.04
N GLY A 119 21.50 -41.66 1.02
CA GLY A 119 21.65 -43.07 1.39
C GLY A 119 21.58 -44.04 0.22
N VAL A 120 22.28 -45.17 0.34
CA VAL A 120 21.97 -46.41 -0.39
C VAL A 120 20.83 -47.11 0.33
N VAL A 121 19.81 -47.50 -0.43
CA VAL A 121 18.55 -48.05 0.12
C VAL A 121 18.16 -49.37 -0.53
N THR A 122 17.63 -50.28 0.27
CA THR A 122 17.00 -51.54 -0.19
C THR A 122 15.50 -51.50 0.06
N GLN A 123 14.71 -51.72 -1.00
CA GLN A 123 13.24 -51.80 -0.91
C GLN A 123 12.82 -53.09 -0.18
N LEU A 124 11.99 -52.95 0.86
CA LEU A 124 11.52 -54.08 1.68
C LEU A 124 10.19 -54.65 1.19
N ASP A 125 9.28 -53.81 0.69
CA ASP A 125 7.97 -54.24 0.14
C ASP A 125 8.14 -54.86 -1.27
N LYS A 126 8.76 -56.04 -1.34
CA LYS A 126 8.69 -56.96 -2.48
C LYS A 126 7.77 -58.13 -2.14
N LEU A 127 6.49 -57.83 -1.95
CA LEU A 127 5.46 -58.86 -1.95
C LEU A 127 5.22 -59.27 -3.41
N SER A 128 5.46 -60.54 -3.71
CA SER A 128 5.08 -61.18 -4.96
C SER A 128 3.56 -61.05 -5.13
N ILE A 129 3.08 -61.01 -6.36
CA ILE A 129 1.63 -61.05 -6.64
C ILE A 129 1.12 -62.52 -6.61
N ASP A 130 2.03 -63.48 -6.40
CA ASP A 130 1.82 -64.92 -6.60
C ASP A 130 1.98 -65.74 -5.29
N ASP A 131 2.00 -65.10 -4.12
CA ASP A 131 1.97 -65.81 -2.83
C ASP A 131 0.51 -66.17 -2.48
N GLU A 132 -0.03 -67.20 -3.16
CA GLU A 132 -1.38 -67.75 -2.95
C GLU A 132 -1.59 -68.34 -1.53
N ASP A 133 -0.53 -68.45 -0.72
CA ASP A 133 -0.51 -69.10 0.60
C ASP A 133 -1.09 -68.23 1.74
N ASP A 134 -1.14 -66.90 1.61
CA ASP A 134 -1.59 -65.99 2.69
C ASP A 134 -3.13 -65.95 2.86
N ASP A 135 -3.90 -66.26 1.81
CA ASP A 135 -5.38 -66.33 1.86
C ASP A 135 -5.90 -67.61 2.54
N GLU A 136 -5.06 -68.63 2.78
CA GLU A 136 -5.46 -69.87 3.46
C GLU A 136 -5.51 -69.76 5.00
N ASN A 137 -5.02 -68.68 5.61
CA ASN A 137 -4.91 -68.57 7.06
C ASN A 137 -6.16 -67.92 7.71
N PRO A 138 -7.07 -68.69 8.35
CA PRO A 138 -8.35 -68.17 8.85
C PRO A 138 -8.20 -67.12 9.96
N GLU A 139 -7.10 -67.15 10.71
CA GLU A 139 -6.80 -66.13 11.73
C GLU A 139 -6.53 -64.76 11.10
N PHE A 140 -5.87 -64.72 9.94
CA PHE A 140 -5.56 -63.47 9.23
C PHE A 140 -6.83 -62.84 8.65
N ALA A 141 -7.67 -63.64 7.97
CA ALA A 141 -8.94 -63.20 7.42
C ALA A 141 -9.86 -62.59 8.50
N ALA A 142 -10.00 -63.26 9.65
CA ALA A 142 -10.78 -62.77 10.78
C ALA A 142 -10.22 -61.45 11.37
N LEU A 143 -8.89 -61.28 11.37
CA LEU A 143 -8.25 -60.06 11.86
C LEU A 143 -8.49 -58.88 10.88
N VAL A 144 -8.38 -59.11 9.57
CA VAL A 144 -8.70 -58.10 8.54
C VAL A 144 -10.17 -57.69 8.60
N GLU A 145 -11.10 -58.62 8.79
CA GLU A 145 -12.53 -58.33 8.94
C GLU A 145 -12.80 -57.50 10.21
N ASN A 146 -12.23 -57.89 11.36
CA ASN A 146 -12.30 -57.11 12.59
C ASN A 146 -11.77 -55.68 12.40
N PHE A 147 -10.61 -55.52 11.75
CA PHE A 147 -10.01 -54.22 11.47
C PHE A 147 -10.88 -53.36 10.54
N ARG A 148 -11.48 -53.95 9.49
CA ARG A 148 -12.46 -53.26 8.63
C ARG A 148 -13.69 -52.83 9.43
N SER A 149 -14.20 -53.67 10.32
CA SER A 149 -15.38 -53.34 11.14
C SER A 149 -15.12 -52.13 12.05
N GLU A 150 -14.00 -52.10 12.78
CA GLU A 150 -13.63 -50.98 13.65
C GLU A 150 -13.32 -49.72 12.83
N SER A 151 -12.67 -49.86 11.67
CA SER A 151 -12.46 -48.74 10.73
C SER A 151 -13.79 -48.10 10.30
N THR A 152 -14.83 -48.90 10.03
CA THR A 152 -16.16 -48.37 9.69
C THR A 152 -16.84 -47.70 10.88
N LYS A 153 -16.70 -48.22 12.11
CA LYS A 153 -17.20 -47.58 13.34
C LYS A 153 -16.58 -46.21 13.54
N LEU A 154 -15.26 -46.07 13.33
CA LEU A 154 -14.56 -44.78 13.42
C LEU A 154 -15.12 -43.76 12.41
N LEU A 155 -15.35 -44.18 11.16
CA LEU A 155 -15.95 -43.32 10.13
C LEU A 155 -17.42 -42.96 10.43
N ASP A 156 -18.20 -43.86 11.03
CA ASP A 156 -19.60 -43.63 11.38
C ASP A 156 -19.78 -42.74 12.64
N MET A 157 -18.72 -42.56 13.44
CA MET A 157 -18.67 -41.59 14.53
C MET A 157 -18.28 -40.17 14.09
N LEU A 158 -17.84 -39.99 12.84
CA LEU A 158 -17.56 -38.69 12.23
C LEU A 158 -18.81 -38.21 11.47
N ASP A 159 -19.16 -36.92 11.59
CA ASP A 159 -20.47 -36.39 11.20
C ASP A 159 -20.95 -36.83 9.80
N VAL A 160 -22.12 -37.50 9.81
CA VAL A 160 -22.71 -38.25 8.68
C VAL A 160 -23.15 -37.35 7.51
N SER A 161 -23.14 -36.03 7.67
CA SER A 161 -23.67 -35.04 6.72
C SER A 161 -22.72 -34.66 5.57
N SER A 162 -21.44 -35.07 5.60
CA SER A 162 -20.48 -34.69 4.55
C SER A 162 -20.36 -35.71 3.41
N PRO A 163 -20.51 -35.31 2.13
CA PRO A 163 -20.33 -36.21 0.99
C PRO A 163 -18.89 -36.74 0.85
N VAL A 164 -17.92 -36.11 1.53
CA VAL A 164 -16.53 -36.58 1.62
C VAL A 164 -16.44 -37.88 2.42
N VAL A 165 -17.20 -38.02 3.52
CA VAL A 165 -17.19 -39.22 4.37
C VAL A 165 -17.80 -40.41 3.62
N ALA A 166 -18.88 -40.20 2.87
CA ALA A 166 -19.46 -41.23 2.00
C ALA A 166 -18.49 -41.69 0.89
N ARG A 167 -17.66 -40.78 0.35
CA ARG A 167 -16.60 -41.11 -0.61
C ARG A 167 -15.46 -41.89 0.04
N LEU A 168 -15.04 -41.52 1.25
CA LEU A 168 -14.04 -42.23 2.04
C LEU A 168 -14.50 -43.65 2.40
N LYS A 169 -15.75 -43.84 2.82
CA LYS A 169 -16.32 -45.18 3.10
C LYS A 169 -16.35 -46.08 1.87
N LYS A 170 -16.66 -45.53 0.68
CA LYS A 170 -16.52 -46.26 -0.60
C LYS A 170 -15.06 -46.58 -0.95
N MET A 171 -14.13 -45.66 -0.70
CA MET A 171 -12.70 -45.88 -0.96
C MET A 171 -12.11 -46.96 -0.04
N LEU A 172 -12.46 -46.98 1.25
CA LEU A 172 -12.00 -47.99 2.23
C LEU A 172 -12.33 -49.43 1.79
N ASN A 173 -13.49 -49.63 1.17
CA ASN A 173 -13.92 -50.93 0.65
C ASN A 173 -13.17 -51.35 -0.63
N SER A 174 -12.49 -50.42 -1.31
CA SER A 174 -11.75 -50.65 -2.56
C SER A 174 -10.22 -50.72 -2.41
N ILE A 175 -9.70 -50.51 -1.20
CA ILE A 175 -8.26 -50.51 -0.90
C ILE A 175 -7.76 -51.95 -0.65
N PRO A 176 -6.61 -52.37 -1.23
CA PRO A 176 -6.02 -53.69 -0.99
C PRO A 176 -5.53 -53.85 0.46
N HIS A 177 -5.56 -55.08 0.98
CA HIS A 177 -5.21 -55.38 2.37
C HIS A 177 -3.81 -54.91 2.76
N THR A 178 -2.86 -54.94 1.82
CA THR A 178 -1.46 -54.51 2.00
C THR A 178 -1.28 -53.04 2.37
N MET A 179 -2.21 -52.15 1.96
CA MET A 179 -2.15 -50.70 2.28
C MET A 179 -3.17 -50.28 3.35
N LEU A 180 -4.14 -51.15 3.66
CA LEU A 180 -5.26 -50.81 4.54
C LEU A 180 -4.80 -50.47 5.98
N ALA A 181 -3.90 -51.28 6.54
CA ALA A 181 -3.35 -51.07 7.87
C ALA A 181 -2.60 -49.73 7.97
N ASP A 182 -1.69 -49.46 7.02
CA ASP A 182 -0.84 -48.26 7.01
C ASP A 182 -1.64 -46.98 6.82
N LEU A 183 -2.61 -46.98 5.89
CA LEU A 183 -3.45 -45.82 5.62
C LEU A 183 -4.37 -45.50 6.81
N VAL A 184 -5.02 -46.51 7.41
CA VAL A 184 -5.88 -46.28 8.59
C VAL A 184 -5.04 -45.90 9.82
N ALA A 185 -3.87 -46.52 10.03
CA ALA A 185 -2.95 -46.11 11.09
C ALA A 185 -2.54 -44.63 10.96
N SER A 186 -2.29 -44.14 9.74
CA SER A 186 -1.98 -42.72 9.49
C SER A 186 -3.12 -41.74 9.85
N LEU A 187 -4.37 -42.22 9.88
CA LEU A 187 -5.55 -41.44 10.28
C LEU A 187 -5.82 -41.50 11.80
N THR A 188 -5.21 -42.45 12.52
CA THR A 188 -5.35 -42.56 13.98
C THR A 188 -4.35 -41.67 14.72
N LYS A 189 -4.74 -41.11 15.89
CA LYS A 189 -3.82 -40.36 16.76
C LYS A 189 -2.95 -41.33 17.57
N ALA A 190 -1.93 -41.88 16.92
CA ALA A 190 -0.87 -42.66 17.56
C ALA A 190 0.33 -41.79 17.94
N SER A 191 1.06 -42.18 19.00
CA SER A 191 2.33 -41.58 19.38
C SER A 191 3.45 -41.91 18.38
N PHE A 192 4.55 -41.14 18.40
CA PHE A 192 5.69 -41.33 17.50
C PHE A 192 6.26 -42.76 17.56
N THR A 193 6.42 -43.32 18.76
CA THR A 193 6.91 -44.68 18.98
C THR A 193 5.94 -45.73 18.44
N GLU A 194 4.64 -45.58 18.70
CA GLU A 194 3.60 -46.49 18.16
C GLU A 194 3.57 -46.46 16.62
N LYS A 195 3.76 -45.30 15.97
CA LYS A 195 3.87 -45.20 14.50
C LYS A 195 5.16 -45.86 13.97
N LEU A 196 6.26 -45.71 14.69
CA LEU A 196 7.56 -46.31 14.33
C LEU A 196 7.50 -47.85 14.40
N GLU A 197 6.84 -48.41 15.42
CA GLU A 197 6.59 -49.85 15.52
C GLU A 197 5.76 -50.43 14.35
N ILE A 198 4.88 -49.63 13.72
CA ILE A 198 4.11 -50.00 12.51
C ILE A 198 4.98 -49.90 11.24
N LEU A 199 5.92 -48.95 11.21
CA LEU A 199 6.90 -48.84 10.13
C LEU A 199 7.83 -50.07 10.10
N ASP A 200 8.23 -50.54 11.29
CA ASP A 200 9.09 -51.72 11.50
C ASP A 200 8.45 -53.06 11.17
N ALA A 201 7.11 -53.15 11.28
CA ALA A 201 6.38 -54.37 10.96
C ALA A 201 6.44 -54.65 9.46
N ILE A 202 7.38 -55.50 9.04
CA ILE A 202 7.51 -55.91 7.63
C ILE A 202 6.38 -56.88 7.25
N ASP A 203 6.02 -57.81 8.16
CA ASP A 203 4.94 -58.78 7.94
C ASP A 203 3.53 -58.15 8.03
N LEU A 204 2.63 -58.60 7.17
CA LEU A 204 1.24 -58.13 7.12
C LEU A 204 0.47 -58.50 8.39
N MET A 205 0.64 -59.70 8.92
CA MET A 205 -0.09 -60.13 10.13
C MET A 205 0.37 -59.32 11.35
N GLU A 206 1.66 -59.05 11.49
CA GLU A 206 2.19 -58.16 12.53
C GLU A 206 1.69 -56.71 12.38
N ARG A 207 1.66 -56.14 11.16
CA ARG A 207 1.13 -54.79 10.90
C ARG A 207 -0.30 -54.64 11.44
N PHE A 208 -1.19 -55.57 11.10
CA PHE A 208 -2.57 -55.52 11.56
C PHE A 208 -2.71 -55.77 13.08
N LYS A 209 -1.90 -56.68 13.66
CA LYS A 209 -1.86 -56.90 15.12
C LYS A 209 -1.45 -55.65 15.90
N LYS A 210 -0.54 -54.83 15.38
CA LYS A 210 -0.14 -53.54 16.00
C LYS A 210 -1.11 -52.39 15.72
N ALA A 211 -1.71 -52.33 14.53
CA ALA A 211 -2.61 -51.24 14.16
C ALA A 211 -4.00 -51.34 14.82
N LEU A 212 -4.53 -52.56 15.03
CA LEU A 212 -5.87 -52.77 15.59
C LEU A 212 -6.07 -52.15 17.00
N PRO A 213 -5.15 -52.32 17.98
CA PRO A 213 -5.28 -51.68 19.29
C PRO A 213 -5.32 -50.14 19.26
N LEU A 214 -4.54 -49.52 18.36
CA LEU A 214 -4.49 -48.06 18.19
C LEU A 214 -5.82 -47.51 17.67
N LEU A 215 -6.42 -48.21 16.71
CA LEU A 215 -7.73 -47.90 16.16
C LEU A 215 -8.81 -48.01 17.25
N VAL A 216 -8.85 -49.13 17.99
CA VAL A 216 -9.80 -49.35 19.10
C VAL A 216 -9.61 -48.31 20.22
N ARG A 217 -8.37 -47.91 20.53
CA ARG A 217 -8.07 -46.82 21.48
C ARG A 217 -8.60 -45.49 20.97
N GLN A 218 -8.47 -45.18 19.68
CA GLN A 218 -8.95 -43.94 19.09
C GLN A 218 -10.48 -43.84 19.09
N VAL A 219 -11.19 -44.93 18.78
CA VAL A 219 -12.65 -45.03 18.88
C VAL A 219 -13.11 -44.72 20.32
N LYS A 220 -12.53 -45.39 21.31
CA LYS A 220 -12.80 -45.13 22.75
C LYS A 220 -12.45 -43.71 23.17
N MET A 221 -11.38 -43.11 22.64
CA MET A 221 -11.01 -41.72 22.94
C MET A 221 -12.06 -40.73 22.39
N LEU A 222 -12.54 -40.92 21.16
CA LEU A 222 -13.58 -40.08 20.58
C LEU A 222 -14.90 -40.16 21.37
N GLU A 223 -15.27 -41.35 21.85
CA GLU A 223 -16.41 -41.53 22.76
C GLU A 223 -16.26 -40.78 24.10
N VAL A 224 -15.03 -40.61 24.59
CA VAL A 224 -14.72 -39.85 25.83
C VAL A 224 -14.66 -38.35 25.57
N ILE A 225 -14.07 -37.91 24.45
CA ILE A 225 -14.04 -36.48 24.07
C ILE A 225 -15.46 -35.94 23.88
N ARG A 226 -16.38 -36.74 23.29
CA ARG A 226 -17.81 -36.37 23.19
C ARG A 226 -18.53 -36.26 24.56
N LYS A 227 -17.86 -36.60 25.66
CA LYS A 227 -18.36 -36.54 27.04
C LYS A 227 -17.56 -35.58 27.95
N GLY A 228 -16.47 -34.99 27.47
CA GLY A 228 -15.50 -34.28 28.32
C GLY A 228 -14.85 -33.07 27.65
N THR A 229 -15.57 -31.95 27.64
CA THR A 229 -15.08 -30.65 27.14
C THR A 229 -15.14 -29.60 28.26
N SER A 230 -14.09 -29.48 29.08
CA SER A 230 -13.95 -28.44 30.11
C SER A 230 -12.49 -28.30 30.56
N LEU A 231 -12.06 -27.03 30.75
CA LEU A 231 -10.85 -26.54 31.44
C LEU A 231 -9.52 -26.47 30.66
N GLU A 232 -8.90 -25.29 30.78
CA GLU A 232 -7.65 -24.83 30.17
C GLU A 232 -6.44 -25.00 31.10
N SER A 233 -5.21 -24.75 30.63
CA SER A 233 -4.34 -23.66 31.16
C SER A 233 -2.93 -23.63 30.53
N ASN A 234 -2.29 -22.47 30.65
CA ASN A 234 -0.97 -22.07 30.13
C ASN A 234 -0.19 -21.38 31.30
N PRO A 235 0.93 -20.63 31.14
CA PRO A 235 2.28 -20.88 30.61
C PRO A 235 3.43 -20.59 31.64
N GLY A 236 4.71 -20.68 31.21
CA GLY A 236 5.78 -19.75 31.65
C GLY A 236 7.18 -20.33 31.91
N ARG A 237 8.23 -19.56 32.28
CA ARG A 237 8.57 -18.11 32.14
C ARG A 237 9.92 -17.80 32.86
N ARG A 238 11.00 -17.36 32.16
CA ARG A 238 12.29 -16.93 32.79
C ARG A 238 13.22 -16.17 31.81
N MET A 239 14.26 -15.42 32.22
CA MET A 239 14.31 -14.13 32.97
C MET A 239 15.79 -13.62 33.09
N ILE A 240 16.05 -12.31 32.83
CA ILE A 240 17.11 -11.43 33.42
C ILE A 240 18.62 -11.58 32.99
N MET A 241 19.13 -10.65 32.14
CA MET A 241 20.06 -9.49 32.39
C MET A 241 21.26 -9.61 33.41
N PRO A 242 22.21 -8.62 33.60
CA PRO A 242 22.69 -7.43 32.81
C PRO A 242 24.26 -7.16 32.82
N PHE A 243 24.69 -5.95 32.38
CA PHE A 243 25.99 -5.21 32.61
C PHE A 243 27.13 -5.43 31.56
N GLN A 244 28.04 -4.46 31.27
CA GLN A 244 28.41 -3.17 31.93
C GLN A 244 28.94 -2.08 30.94
N ASN A 245 29.13 -0.84 31.43
CA ASN A 245 29.55 0.38 30.69
C ASN A 245 31.09 0.50 30.47
N ILE A 246 31.51 1.41 29.56
CA ILE A 246 32.41 2.58 29.81
C ILE A 246 32.49 3.47 28.54
N ALA A 247 32.86 4.75 28.70
CA ALA A 247 32.62 5.83 27.73
C ALA A 247 33.89 6.57 27.23
N ASP A 248 33.62 7.51 26.31
CA ASP A 248 34.34 8.75 25.96
C ASP A 248 35.56 8.79 25.02
N GLY A 249 35.51 9.77 24.10
CA GLY A 249 36.67 10.28 23.37
C GLY A 249 36.37 10.94 22.00
N PRO A 250 35.83 12.17 21.93
CA PRO A 250 35.71 12.89 20.66
C PRO A 250 37.06 13.52 20.26
N LYS A 251 37.55 13.25 19.04
CA LYS A 251 38.71 13.94 18.47
C LYS A 251 38.31 14.85 17.31
N THR A 252 38.57 16.14 17.50
CA THR A 252 38.36 17.23 16.54
C THR A 252 39.28 17.10 15.33
N SER A 253 38.70 17.12 14.13
CA SER A 253 39.47 17.27 12.89
C SER A 253 39.66 18.75 12.58
N LYS A 254 40.93 19.20 12.53
CA LYS A 254 41.29 20.54 12.08
C LYS A 254 41.22 20.56 10.55
N ARG A 255 40.47 21.52 9.98
CA ARG A 255 40.64 21.89 8.58
C ARG A 255 41.85 22.82 8.47
N SER A 256 42.71 22.56 7.49
CA SER A 256 43.81 23.44 7.11
C SER A 256 43.28 24.66 6.37
N ASP A 257 43.87 25.82 6.65
CA ASP A 257 43.72 27.01 5.82
C ASP A 257 44.57 26.83 4.55
N ASP A 258 43.96 26.98 3.37
CA ASP A 258 44.69 27.06 2.09
C ASP A 258 44.99 28.54 1.76
N GLU A 259 46.24 28.83 1.46
CA GLU A 259 46.72 30.18 1.15
C GLU A 259 46.27 30.64 -0.26
N MET A 260 45.84 31.90 -0.37
CA MET A 260 45.34 32.49 -1.63
C MET A 260 46.49 32.95 -2.55
N ASP A 261 46.52 32.44 -3.78
CA ASP A 261 47.49 32.85 -4.81
C ASP A 261 46.93 33.96 -5.73
N GLY A 262 47.63 35.09 -5.80
CA GLY A 262 47.08 36.40 -6.17
C GLY A 262 47.10 36.76 -7.66
N ASN A 263 46.83 35.82 -8.58
CA ASN A 263 46.97 36.03 -10.03
C ASN A 263 45.73 35.67 -10.90
N SER A 264 44.60 35.28 -10.28
CA SER A 264 43.35 34.92 -10.97
C SER A 264 42.67 36.09 -11.71
N ASP A 265 42.58 37.23 -11.05
CA ASP A 265 41.51 38.22 -11.28
C ASP A 265 41.53 38.89 -12.67
N THR A 266 42.68 38.89 -13.34
CA THR A 266 42.82 39.51 -14.67
C THR A 266 42.33 38.59 -15.79
N ASN A 267 42.48 37.26 -15.64
CA ASN A 267 41.95 36.28 -16.59
C ASN A 267 40.43 36.18 -16.49
N ASP A 268 39.89 36.17 -15.27
CA ASP A 268 38.45 36.17 -14.99
C ASP A 268 37.68 37.29 -15.73
N LEU A 269 38.23 38.52 -15.71
CA LEU A 269 37.61 39.67 -16.36
C LEU A 269 37.58 39.54 -17.90
N LEU A 270 38.58 38.86 -18.49
CA LEU A 270 38.62 38.57 -19.92
C LEU A 270 37.62 37.45 -20.27
N GLU A 271 37.50 36.42 -19.44
CA GLU A 271 36.53 35.34 -19.60
C GLU A 271 35.09 35.87 -19.51
N LEU A 272 34.79 36.69 -18.51
CA LEU A 272 33.49 37.34 -18.35
C LEU A 272 33.15 38.25 -19.54
N GLN A 273 34.14 39.00 -20.07
CA GLN A 273 33.95 39.80 -21.29
C GLN A 273 33.73 38.93 -22.55
N LYS A 274 34.20 37.68 -22.57
CA LYS A 274 33.93 36.70 -23.64
C LYS A 274 32.50 36.16 -23.52
N LYS A 275 32.09 35.66 -22.34
CA LYS A 275 30.73 35.15 -22.06
C LYS A 275 29.64 36.18 -22.43
N LEU A 276 29.83 37.45 -22.05
CA LEU A 276 28.88 38.54 -22.39
C LEU A 276 28.76 38.84 -23.89
N LYS A 277 29.75 38.48 -24.73
CA LYS A 277 29.64 38.58 -26.20
C LYS A 277 28.88 37.39 -26.77
N GLU A 278 29.07 36.21 -26.21
CA GLU A 278 28.43 34.96 -26.64
C GLU A 278 26.93 34.92 -26.30
N ALA A 279 26.53 35.55 -25.19
CA ALA A 279 25.14 35.60 -24.69
C ALA A 279 24.11 36.33 -25.60
N LYS A 280 24.52 36.93 -26.73
CA LYS A 280 23.63 37.60 -27.73
C LYS A 280 22.60 38.58 -27.12
N LEU A 281 23.06 39.42 -26.19
CA LEU A 281 22.24 40.39 -25.46
C LEU A 281 21.42 41.33 -26.38
N PRO A 282 20.13 41.60 -26.04
CA PRO A 282 19.32 42.58 -26.76
C PRO A 282 19.84 44.01 -26.55
N GLN A 283 19.46 44.93 -27.44
CA GLN A 283 20.10 46.25 -27.55
C GLN A 283 20.00 47.11 -26.28
N HIS A 284 18.91 47.00 -25.51
CA HIS A 284 18.73 47.72 -24.25
C HIS A 284 19.66 47.17 -23.15
N ALA A 285 19.66 45.84 -22.94
CA ALA A 285 20.54 45.17 -21.98
C ALA A 285 22.02 45.45 -22.28
N ARG A 286 22.42 45.34 -23.55
CA ARG A 286 23.81 45.54 -23.99
C ARG A 286 24.36 46.94 -23.66
N LYS A 287 23.54 47.99 -23.75
CA LYS A 287 23.94 49.37 -23.38
C LYS A 287 24.27 49.49 -21.89
N ILE A 288 23.47 48.86 -21.03
CA ILE A 288 23.66 48.89 -19.57
C ILE A 288 24.88 48.06 -19.18
N VAL A 289 25.03 46.85 -19.74
CA VAL A 289 26.19 45.97 -19.54
C VAL A 289 27.51 46.67 -19.91
N ILE A 290 27.58 47.37 -21.05
CA ILE A 290 28.81 48.10 -21.45
C ILE A 290 29.15 49.20 -20.44
N LYS A 291 28.15 49.93 -19.92
CA LYS A 291 28.34 50.98 -18.92
C LYS A 291 28.87 50.43 -17.59
N ASP A 292 28.28 49.34 -17.08
CA ASP A 292 28.68 48.75 -15.80
C ASP A 292 30.00 47.96 -15.92
N LEU A 293 30.34 47.40 -17.09
CA LEU A 293 31.67 46.81 -17.37
C LEU A 293 32.76 47.90 -17.41
N GLN A 294 32.49 49.07 -18.00
CA GLN A 294 33.38 50.23 -17.91
C GLN A 294 33.54 50.76 -16.48
N ARG A 295 32.47 50.70 -15.66
CA ARG A 295 32.54 51.04 -14.23
C ARG A 295 33.42 50.04 -13.47
N LEU A 296 33.21 48.74 -13.66
CA LEU A 296 34.00 47.68 -13.02
C LEU A 296 35.51 47.83 -13.30
N LYS A 297 35.89 48.12 -14.56
CA LYS A 297 37.30 48.35 -14.97
C LYS A 297 37.93 49.60 -14.36
N ARG A 298 37.15 50.54 -13.81
CA ARG A 298 37.66 51.75 -13.13
C ARG A 298 37.73 51.59 -11.61
N MET A 299 37.18 50.51 -11.05
CA MET A 299 37.05 50.31 -9.61
C MET A 299 38.00 49.23 -9.12
N GLY A 300 38.73 49.52 -8.04
CA GLY A 300 39.63 48.54 -7.42
C GLY A 300 38.87 47.34 -6.82
N PRO A 301 39.51 46.15 -6.79
CA PRO A 301 38.87 44.90 -6.36
C PRO A 301 38.40 44.93 -4.90
N PHE A 302 39.09 45.69 -4.03
CA PHE A 302 38.75 45.85 -2.61
C PHE A 302 37.49 46.69 -2.33
N SER A 303 36.81 47.24 -3.35
CA SER A 303 35.59 48.02 -3.13
C SER A 303 34.35 47.12 -3.03
N PRO A 304 33.42 47.34 -2.06
CA PRO A 304 32.27 46.46 -1.86
C PRO A 304 31.30 46.46 -3.05
N GLU A 305 31.27 47.53 -3.84
CA GLU A 305 30.51 47.57 -5.10
C GLU A 305 31.10 46.69 -6.22
N HIS A 306 32.41 46.39 -6.19
CA HIS A 306 33.09 45.60 -7.23
C HIS A 306 32.50 44.18 -7.28
N GLY A 307 32.39 43.51 -6.14
CA GLY A 307 31.77 42.18 -6.03
C GLY A 307 30.31 42.19 -6.51
N VAL A 308 29.51 43.16 -6.09
CA VAL A 308 28.09 43.26 -6.46
C VAL A 308 27.91 43.48 -7.98
N ILE A 309 28.73 44.34 -8.60
CA ILE A 309 28.67 44.57 -10.05
C ILE A 309 29.18 43.34 -10.82
N ARG A 310 30.25 42.67 -10.34
CA ARG A 310 30.77 41.44 -10.93
C ARG A 310 29.71 40.34 -10.92
N SER A 311 29.11 40.02 -9.78
CA SER A 311 28.07 38.99 -9.67
C SER A 311 26.80 39.30 -10.48
N TRP A 312 26.46 40.58 -10.64
CA TRP A 312 25.38 41.01 -11.54
C TRP A 312 25.72 40.82 -13.03
N LEU A 313 26.97 41.09 -13.44
CA LEU A 313 27.44 40.81 -14.81
C LEU A 313 27.53 39.31 -15.10
N GLU A 314 27.98 38.51 -14.13
CA GLU A 314 27.96 37.04 -14.19
C GLU A 314 26.52 36.52 -14.38
N LEU A 315 25.57 37.01 -13.56
CA LEU A 315 24.16 36.66 -13.69
C LEU A 315 23.58 37.02 -15.07
N ILE A 316 23.91 38.18 -15.63
CA ILE A 316 23.47 38.56 -16.99
C ILE A 316 24.08 37.68 -18.08
N ALA A 317 25.33 37.23 -17.90
CA ALA A 317 25.99 36.31 -18.83
C ALA A 317 25.38 34.90 -18.81
N ASP A 318 24.97 34.43 -17.63
CA ASP A 318 24.36 33.11 -17.44
C ASP A 318 22.88 33.05 -17.88
N LEU A 319 22.20 34.19 -17.97
CA LEU A 319 20.78 34.24 -18.35
C LEU A 319 20.56 33.85 -19.83
N PRO A 320 19.57 32.98 -20.11
CA PRO A 320 19.32 32.51 -21.48
C PRO A 320 18.52 33.55 -22.28
N TRP A 321 19.20 34.49 -22.93
CA TRP A 321 18.54 35.51 -23.77
C TRP A 321 18.02 34.95 -25.10
N ALA A 322 18.74 34.01 -25.72
CA ALA A 322 18.44 33.49 -27.06
C ALA A 322 18.52 31.95 -27.18
N LYS A 323 18.81 31.25 -26.08
CA LYS A 323 18.95 29.79 -26.06
C LYS A 323 17.59 29.16 -25.71
N ALA A 324 17.05 28.35 -26.62
CA ALA A 324 15.76 27.66 -26.49
C ALA A 324 15.95 26.14 -26.62
N SER A 325 15.13 25.36 -25.92
CA SER A 325 14.97 23.91 -26.15
C SER A 325 14.23 23.64 -27.46
N GLN A 326 14.55 22.52 -28.12
CA GLN A 326 13.81 22.06 -29.30
C GLN A 326 12.46 21.48 -28.89
N GLU A 327 11.37 22.01 -29.44
CA GLU A 327 10.01 21.60 -29.06
C GLU A 327 9.49 20.48 -29.97
N THR A 328 9.07 19.36 -29.38
CA THR A 328 8.40 18.27 -30.10
C THR A 328 6.90 18.28 -29.81
N LEU A 329 6.12 18.93 -30.67
CA LEU A 329 4.66 19.04 -30.56
C LEU A 329 3.96 17.94 -31.38
N ASP A 330 3.94 16.71 -30.87
CA ASP A 330 3.10 15.62 -31.38
C ASP A 330 2.05 15.20 -30.35
N ILE A 331 0.78 15.34 -30.71
CA ILE A 331 -0.38 15.00 -29.87
C ILE A 331 -0.50 13.48 -29.67
N HIS A 332 -0.11 12.65 -30.65
CA HIS A 332 -0.19 11.20 -30.53
C HIS A 332 0.85 10.65 -29.56
N LYS A 333 2.11 11.09 -29.71
CA LYS A 333 3.15 10.85 -28.71
C LYS A 333 2.75 11.39 -27.33
N ALA A 334 2.26 12.63 -27.25
CA ALA A 334 1.83 13.24 -25.98
C ALA A 334 0.75 12.43 -25.26
N ARG A 335 -0.22 11.86 -25.97
CA ARG A 335 -1.20 10.96 -25.36
C ARG A 335 -0.52 9.71 -24.79
N LYS A 336 0.33 9.05 -25.59
CA LYS A 336 1.02 7.83 -25.17
C LYS A 336 1.94 8.07 -23.96
N ASP A 337 2.68 9.17 -23.94
CA ASP A 337 3.59 9.52 -22.85
C ASP A 337 2.80 9.85 -21.56
N LEU A 338 1.71 10.63 -21.65
CA LEU A 338 0.82 10.92 -20.51
C LEU A 338 0.08 9.66 -20.00
N ASP A 339 -0.28 8.73 -20.87
CA ASP A 339 -0.91 7.47 -20.49
C ASP A 339 0.08 6.48 -19.87
N ALA A 340 1.36 6.54 -20.26
CA ALA A 340 2.44 5.72 -19.69
C ALA A 340 2.97 6.26 -18.35
N ASP A 341 2.99 7.58 -18.14
CA ASP A 341 3.47 8.22 -16.89
C ASP A 341 2.40 8.28 -15.78
N HIS A 342 1.10 8.30 -16.13
CA HIS A 342 0.00 8.50 -15.18
C HIS A 342 -1.15 7.55 -15.42
N TYR A 343 -1.49 6.77 -14.40
CA TYR A 343 -2.74 6.01 -14.37
C TYR A 343 -3.95 6.94 -14.06
N ALA A 344 -5.12 6.59 -14.62
CA ALA A 344 -6.36 7.36 -14.54
C ALA A 344 -6.24 8.83 -15.02
N MET A 345 -7.05 9.73 -14.46
CA MET A 345 -7.11 11.18 -14.75
C MET A 345 -7.56 11.60 -16.16
N ASP A 346 -8.45 10.85 -16.82
CA ASP A 346 -8.86 11.10 -18.21
C ASP A 346 -9.33 12.55 -18.49
N LYS A 347 -10.06 13.15 -17.55
CA LYS A 347 -10.52 14.56 -17.66
C LYS A 347 -9.33 15.54 -17.73
N LEU A 348 -8.28 15.32 -16.93
CA LEU A 348 -7.06 16.13 -16.97
C LEU A 348 -6.27 15.86 -18.24
N LYS A 349 -6.03 14.59 -18.59
CA LYS A 349 -5.25 14.21 -19.78
C LYS A 349 -5.87 14.79 -21.05
N ARG A 350 -7.19 14.63 -21.20
CA ARG A 350 -7.96 15.23 -22.29
C ARG A 350 -7.78 16.74 -22.33
N ARG A 351 -7.89 17.44 -21.19
CA ARG A 351 -7.78 18.91 -21.18
C ARG A 351 -6.36 19.41 -21.48
N VAL A 352 -5.35 18.69 -21.02
CA VAL A 352 -3.94 18.94 -21.38
C VAL A 352 -3.72 18.74 -22.89
N LEU A 353 -4.25 17.67 -23.48
CA LEU A 353 -4.16 17.44 -24.92
C LEU A 353 -4.92 18.52 -25.72
N GLU A 354 -6.09 18.98 -25.26
CA GLU A 354 -6.82 20.10 -25.86
C GLU A 354 -6.00 21.40 -25.81
N TYR A 355 -5.36 21.72 -24.69
CA TYR A 355 -4.45 22.86 -24.55
C TYR A 355 -3.25 22.77 -25.51
N LEU A 356 -2.61 21.60 -25.60
CA LEU A 356 -1.50 21.35 -26.52
C LEU A 356 -1.92 21.49 -27.99
N ALA A 357 -3.11 21.01 -28.36
CA ALA A 357 -3.66 21.15 -29.71
C ALA A 357 -3.94 22.62 -30.08
N VAL A 358 -4.55 23.40 -29.18
CA VAL A 358 -4.78 24.85 -29.40
C VAL A 358 -3.45 25.59 -29.57
N ARG A 359 -2.43 25.22 -28.80
CA ARG A 359 -1.08 25.78 -28.93
C ARG A 359 -0.44 25.45 -30.27
N GLN A 360 -0.54 24.21 -30.74
CA GLN A 360 -0.02 23.80 -32.07
C GLN A 360 -0.66 24.61 -33.21
N LEU A 361 -1.94 24.99 -33.08
CA LEU A 361 -2.64 25.80 -34.09
C LEU A 361 -2.31 27.30 -34.02
N LYS A 362 -2.12 27.87 -32.82
CA LYS A 362 -1.95 29.33 -32.64
C LYS A 362 -0.49 29.80 -32.51
N ASN A 363 0.46 28.89 -32.29
CA ASN A 363 1.89 29.16 -32.10
C ASN A 363 2.24 30.26 -31.08
N THR A 364 1.30 30.60 -30.19
CA THR A 364 1.38 31.71 -29.25
C THR A 364 0.79 31.28 -27.90
N LEU A 365 1.48 31.63 -26.81
CA LEU A 365 1.09 31.26 -25.44
C LEU A 365 -0.01 32.17 -24.85
N ARG A 366 -0.80 32.84 -25.70
CA ARG A 366 -1.96 33.66 -25.30
C ARG A 366 -3.17 32.75 -25.00
N GLY A 367 -3.09 32.03 -23.89
CA GLY A 367 -4.14 31.18 -23.34
C GLY A 367 -4.17 31.24 -21.81
N PRO A 368 -5.24 30.76 -21.17
CA PRO A 368 -5.34 30.72 -19.71
C PRO A 368 -4.27 29.79 -19.12
N ILE A 369 -3.83 30.09 -17.89
CA ILE A 369 -2.83 29.28 -17.18
C ILE A 369 -3.50 28.04 -16.60
N LEU A 370 -2.95 26.86 -16.88
CA LEU A 370 -3.45 25.61 -16.33
C LEU A 370 -3.20 25.56 -14.82
N CYS A 371 -4.26 25.43 -14.03
CA CYS A 371 -4.19 25.31 -12.56
C CYS A 371 -4.78 23.98 -12.10
N PHE A 372 -3.93 23.07 -11.63
CA PHE A 372 -4.35 21.76 -11.12
C PHE A 372 -4.77 21.87 -9.64
N VAL A 373 -6.05 21.64 -9.35
CA VAL A 373 -6.62 21.72 -8.00
C VAL A 373 -7.04 20.34 -7.52
N GLY A 374 -6.65 19.92 -6.31
CA GLY A 374 -7.07 18.63 -5.75
C GLY A 374 -6.39 18.30 -4.44
N PRO A 375 -6.69 17.18 -3.76
CA PRO A 375 -6.03 16.83 -2.50
C PRO A 375 -4.51 16.60 -2.68
N PRO A 376 -3.72 16.61 -1.59
CA PRO A 376 -2.29 16.31 -1.66
C PRO A 376 -2.05 14.85 -2.05
N GLY A 377 -0.95 14.58 -2.78
CA GLY A 377 -0.55 13.22 -3.16
C GLY A 377 -1.26 12.63 -4.38
N VAL A 378 -2.00 13.42 -5.17
CA VAL A 378 -2.65 12.99 -6.44
C VAL A 378 -1.80 13.25 -7.70
N GLY A 379 -0.47 13.29 -7.58
CA GLY A 379 0.42 13.41 -8.74
C GLY A 379 0.45 14.75 -9.48
N LYS A 380 -0.20 15.82 -9.01
CA LYS A 380 -0.21 17.15 -9.67
C LYS A 380 1.18 17.63 -10.15
N THR A 381 2.20 17.44 -9.31
CA THR A 381 3.60 17.80 -9.60
C THR A 381 4.25 16.90 -10.64
N SER A 382 3.93 15.59 -10.68
CA SER A 382 4.47 14.68 -11.69
C SER A 382 3.79 14.86 -13.05
N VAL A 383 2.50 15.23 -13.08
CA VAL A 383 1.80 15.64 -14.31
C VAL A 383 2.51 16.83 -14.97
N GLY A 384 2.84 17.88 -14.20
CA GLY A 384 3.59 19.03 -14.72
C GLY A 384 4.95 18.65 -15.32
N ARG A 385 5.63 17.63 -14.77
CA ARG A 385 6.88 17.10 -15.31
C ARG A 385 6.68 16.28 -16.59
N SER A 386 5.66 15.42 -16.64
CA SER A 386 5.34 14.64 -17.85
C SER A 386 4.99 15.55 -19.04
N ILE A 387 4.24 16.64 -18.80
CA ILE A 387 3.96 17.67 -19.81
C ILE A 387 5.26 18.29 -20.36
N ALA A 388 6.23 18.61 -19.50
CA ALA A 388 7.51 19.17 -19.92
C ALA A 388 8.35 18.18 -20.74
N ASN A 389 8.48 16.93 -20.26
CA ASN A 389 9.15 15.84 -20.96
C ASN A 389 8.54 15.59 -22.35
N THR A 390 7.22 15.52 -22.42
CA THR A 390 6.42 15.36 -23.65
C THR A 390 6.74 16.46 -24.66
N LEU A 391 6.85 17.71 -24.21
CA LEU A 391 7.15 18.88 -25.04
C LEU A 391 8.60 18.99 -25.47
N GLY A 392 9.53 18.22 -24.87
CA GLY A 392 10.97 18.43 -25.03
C GLY A 392 11.48 19.71 -24.36
N ARG A 393 10.75 20.24 -23.37
CA ARG A 393 11.09 21.47 -22.64
C ARG A 393 11.66 21.16 -21.26
N GLU A 394 12.63 21.96 -20.82
CA GLU A 394 13.17 21.87 -19.47
C GLU A 394 12.11 22.16 -18.40
N PHE A 395 12.14 21.41 -17.31
CA PHE A 395 11.18 21.49 -16.21
C PHE A 395 11.80 22.12 -14.96
N TYR A 396 11.15 23.13 -14.40
CA TYR A 396 11.57 23.72 -13.12
C TYR A 396 10.39 24.05 -12.22
N ARG A 397 10.56 23.82 -10.92
CA ARG A 397 9.51 23.94 -9.91
C ARG A 397 9.81 25.06 -8.93
N ILE A 398 8.88 25.98 -8.79
CA ILE A 398 8.90 27.08 -7.84
C ILE A 398 7.83 26.81 -6.78
N SER A 399 8.24 26.51 -5.55
CA SER A 399 7.29 26.43 -4.43
C SER A 399 6.91 27.83 -3.96
N LEU A 400 5.62 28.15 -3.99
CA LEU A 400 5.04 29.41 -3.54
C LEU A 400 4.50 29.36 -2.10
N GLY A 401 4.34 28.16 -1.54
CA GLY A 401 3.87 27.98 -0.16
C GLY A 401 4.76 28.68 0.87
N GLY A 402 4.14 29.51 1.70
CA GLY A 402 4.82 30.30 2.73
C GLY A 402 5.52 31.57 2.22
N ILE A 403 5.38 31.94 0.93
CA ILE A 403 5.82 33.26 0.45
C ILE A 403 4.86 34.33 0.98
N CYS A 404 5.42 35.35 1.60
CA CYS A 404 4.68 36.50 2.15
C CYS A 404 5.05 37.84 1.50
N ASN A 405 6.16 37.91 0.76
CA ASN A 405 6.73 39.17 0.27
C ASN A 405 6.86 39.20 -1.26
N GLN A 406 6.60 40.37 -1.85
CA GLN A 406 6.77 40.59 -3.29
C GLN A 406 8.23 40.39 -3.76
N SER A 407 9.21 40.68 -2.90
CA SER A 407 10.65 40.55 -3.18
C SER A 407 11.12 39.12 -3.42
N ASP A 408 10.40 38.09 -2.97
CA ASP A 408 10.74 36.70 -3.29
C ASP A 408 10.56 36.40 -4.79
N ILE A 409 9.69 37.16 -5.46
CA ILE A 409 9.31 36.96 -6.86
C ILE A 409 10.04 37.94 -7.78
N ARG A 410 10.11 39.23 -7.40
CA ARG A 410 10.81 40.30 -8.15
C ARG A 410 12.24 40.57 -7.70
N GLY A 411 12.76 39.89 -6.69
CA GLY A 411 14.09 40.15 -6.13
C GLY A 411 14.18 41.45 -5.31
N HIS A 412 15.39 41.70 -4.82
CA HIS A 412 15.75 42.90 -4.06
C HIS A 412 16.54 43.89 -4.92
N ARG A 413 16.40 45.19 -4.68
CA ARG A 413 17.23 46.21 -5.33
C ARG A 413 18.71 45.98 -5.03
N ARG A 414 19.57 46.07 -6.06
CA ARG A 414 21.04 45.92 -6.00
C ARG A 414 21.74 46.79 -4.94
N THR A 415 21.09 47.85 -4.46
CA THR A 415 21.58 48.73 -3.38
C THR A 415 21.55 48.10 -1.99
N TYR A 416 20.81 47.02 -1.78
CA TYR A 416 20.76 46.34 -0.48
C TYR A 416 21.91 45.34 -0.35
N ILE A 417 22.53 45.32 0.83
CA ILE A 417 23.55 44.33 1.23
C ILE A 417 22.86 42.96 1.26
N GLY A 418 23.46 41.95 0.60
CA GLY A 418 22.85 40.63 0.43
C GLY A 418 21.66 40.61 -0.53
N SER A 419 21.55 41.59 -1.45
CA SER A 419 20.50 41.59 -2.48
C SER A 419 20.59 40.38 -3.41
N MET A 420 19.45 39.74 -3.63
CA MET A 420 19.29 38.54 -4.44
C MET A 420 18.27 38.80 -5.58
N PRO A 421 18.44 38.15 -6.75
CA PRO A 421 17.41 38.12 -7.80
C PRO A 421 16.17 37.36 -7.36
N GLY A 422 15.03 37.63 -7.99
CA GLY A 422 13.78 36.91 -7.73
C GLY A 422 13.85 35.43 -8.16
N ARG A 423 12.99 34.60 -7.56
CA ARG A 423 12.93 33.14 -7.82
C ARG A 423 12.74 32.77 -9.30
N ILE A 424 12.12 33.66 -10.09
CA ILE A 424 11.92 33.48 -11.54
C ILE A 424 13.24 33.59 -12.29
N ILE A 425 13.98 34.68 -12.06
CA ILE A 425 15.30 34.92 -12.67
C ILE A 425 16.31 33.86 -12.21
N GLN A 426 16.26 33.46 -10.93
CA GLN A 426 17.08 32.36 -10.41
C GLN A 426 16.72 31.02 -11.09
N GLY A 427 15.43 30.74 -11.31
CA GLY A 427 14.99 29.56 -12.05
C GLY A 427 15.46 29.54 -13.50
N LEU A 428 15.36 30.67 -14.21
CA LEU A 428 15.90 30.81 -15.56
C LEU A 428 17.41 30.59 -15.63
N LYS A 429 18.17 31.07 -14.63
CA LYS A 429 19.62 30.81 -14.53
C LYS A 429 19.93 29.33 -14.32
N VAL A 430 19.18 28.63 -13.46
CA VAL A 430 19.39 27.18 -13.22
C VAL A 430 19.05 26.35 -14.46
N VAL A 431 18.01 26.74 -15.20
CA VAL A 431 17.51 25.99 -16.36
C VAL A 431 18.29 26.29 -17.65
N GLY A 432 18.76 27.52 -17.83
CA GLY A 432 19.63 27.88 -18.96
C GLY A 432 18.98 27.79 -20.35
N VAL A 433 17.64 27.85 -20.43
CA VAL A 433 16.84 28.08 -21.65
C VAL A 433 15.72 29.10 -21.40
N ASN A 434 15.24 29.76 -22.46
CA ASN A 434 14.21 30.81 -22.39
C ASN A 434 12.76 30.30 -22.52
N ASN A 435 12.55 29.05 -22.93
CA ASN A 435 11.25 28.43 -23.12
C ASN A 435 10.93 27.25 -22.15
N PRO A 436 11.30 27.29 -20.84
CA PRO A 436 11.02 26.19 -19.93
C PRO A 436 9.53 26.07 -19.56
N VAL A 437 9.21 25.00 -18.84
CA VAL A 437 7.95 24.85 -18.11
C VAL A 437 8.20 25.16 -16.64
N PHE A 438 7.55 26.22 -16.13
CA PHE A 438 7.56 26.57 -14.71
C PHE A 438 6.30 26.05 -14.01
N LEU A 439 6.51 25.16 -13.05
CA LEU A 439 5.47 24.70 -12.13
C LEU A 439 5.46 25.56 -10.87
N LEU A 440 4.40 26.34 -10.69
CA LEU A 440 4.08 27.12 -9.50
C LEU A 440 3.35 26.23 -8.49
N ASP A 441 4.09 25.70 -7.51
CA ASP A 441 3.63 24.69 -6.56
C ASP A 441 3.05 25.34 -5.29
N GLU A 442 1.88 24.90 -4.83
CA GLU A 442 1.19 25.39 -3.62
C GLU A 442 0.83 26.90 -3.62
N ILE A 443 0.25 27.39 -4.73
CA ILE A 443 -0.21 28.79 -4.87
C ILE A 443 -1.33 29.15 -3.85
N ASP A 444 -2.03 28.14 -3.33
CA ASP A 444 -3.07 28.25 -2.31
C ASP A 444 -2.54 28.52 -0.89
N LYS A 445 -1.21 28.52 -0.70
CA LYS A 445 -0.53 28.76 0.59
C LYS A 445 0.32 30.04 0.60
N MET A 446 0.06 30.99 -0.30
CA MET A 446 0.67 32.31 -0.23
C MET A 446 0.06 33.14 0.91
N GLY A 447 0.87 33.91 1.60
CA GLY A 447 0.44 34.86 2.63
C GLY A 447 0.48 36.30 2.13
N SER A 448 -0.42 37.15 2.60
CA SER A 448 -0.31 38.60 2.41
C SER A 448 0.56 39.19 3.53
N GLY A 449 1.79 39.58 3.20
CA GLY A 449 2.70 40.23 4.14
C GLY A 449 2.49 41.74 4.25
N ILE A 450 3.14 42.34 5.26
CA ILE A 450 3.15 43.80 5.48
C ILE A 450 3.82 44.56 4.32
N HIS A 451 4.74 43.90 3.60
CA HIS A 451 5.58 44.50 2.55
C HIS A 451 5.01 44.32 1.13
N GLY A 452 3.69 44.22 1.01
CA GLY A 452 2.97 44.09 -0.26
C GLY A 452 2.59 42.65 -0.61
N ASP A 453 1.57 42.52 -1.46
CA ASP A 453 0.96 41.24 -1.82
C ASP A 453 1.80 40.49 -2.89
N PRO A 454 2.33 39.28 -2.63
CA PRO A 454 3.04 38.49 -3.63
C PRO A 454 2.17 38.12 -4.84
N ALA A 455 0.84 38.04 -4.69
CA ALA A 455 -0.05 37.78 -5.82
C ALA A 455 0.02 38.90 -6.89
N SER A 456 0.29 40.15 -6.48
CA SER A 456 0.47 41.27 -7.42
C SER A 456 1.69 41.11 -8.33
N ALA A 457 2.79 40.52 -7.84
CA ALA A 457 3.95 40.21 -8.67
C ALA A 457 3.71 39.00 -9.56
N LEU A 458 2.94 38.00 -9.10
CA LEU A 458 2.52 36.90 -9.96
C LEU A 458 1.63 37.37 -11.10
N LEU A 459 0.72 38.32 -10.88
CA LEU A 459 -0.14 38.86 -11.94
C LEU A 459 0.68 39.44 -13.10
N GLU A 460 1.71 40.24 -12.83
CA GLU A 460 2.61 40.80 -13.87
C GLU A 460 3.36 39.71 -14.65
N VAL A 461 3.81 38.65 -13.96
CA VAL A 461 4.54 37.52 -14.54
C VAL A 461 3.62 36.64 -15.41
N LEU A 462 2.37 36.49 -14.97
CA LEU A 462 1.37 35.60 -15.56
C LEU A 462 0.53 36.30 -16.64
N ASP A 463 0.52 37.63 -16.72
CA ASP A 463 -0.22 38.39 -17.71
C ASP A 463 0.48 38.35 -19.09
N PRO A 464 -0.15 37.78 -20.15
CA PRO A 464 0.44 37.71 -21.49
C PRO A 464 0.73 39.08 -22.15
N GLU A 465 0.23 40.18 -21.58
CA GLU A 465 0.53 41.53 -22.03
C GLU A 465 1.74 42.16 -21.32
N GLN A 466 2.05 41.74 -20.08
CA GLN A 466 3.12 42.33 -19.25
C GLN A 466 4.38 41.46 -19.20
N ASN A 467 4.22 40.14 -19.39
CA ASN A 467 5.30 39.16 -19.27
C ASN A 467 6.46 39.36 -20.28
N CYS A 468 6.22 40.04 -21.41
CA CYS A 468 7.24 40.35 -22.40
C CYS A 468 8.22 41.46 -21.96
N SER A 469 7.87 42.21 -20.92
CA SER A 469 8.68 43.29 -20.35
C SER A 469 8.81 43.20 -18.84
N PHE A 470 8.85 41.98 -18.28
CA PHE A 470 8.97 41.77 -16.83
C PHE A 470 10.27 42.40 -16.27
N VAL A 471 10.15 43.21 -15.21
CA VAL A 471 11.30 43.89 -14.58
C VAL A 471 11.51 43.38 -13.16
N ASP A 472 12.54 42.54 -13.00
CA ASP A 472 13.09 42.17 -11.70
C ASP A 472 13.89 43.34 -11.09
N HIS A 473 13.73 43.58 -9.79
CA HIS A 473 14.34 44.70 -9.05
C HIS A 473 15.87 44.60 -8.91
N TYR A 474 16.42 43.38 -8.94
CA TYR A 474 17.86 43.13 -8.89
C TYR A 474 18.48 43.31 -10.29
N LEU A 475 17.83 42.74 -11.30
CA LEU A 475 18.27 42.83 -12.69
C LEU A 475 18.15 44.26 -13.23
N ASN A 476 17.01 44.91 -12.97
CA ASN A 476 16.61 46.23 -13.46
C ASN A 476 16.73 46.40 -15.00
N VAL A 477 16.49 45.30 -15.72
CA VAL A 477 16.41 45.23 -17.20
C VAL A 477 15.16 44.41 -17.53
N PRO A 478 14.31 44.84 -18.48
CA PRO A 478 13.17 44.03 -18.90
C PRO A 478 13.64 42.74 -19.57
N PHE A 479 13.10 41.62 -19.06
CA PHE A 479 13.33 40.26 -19.56
C PHE A 479 12.02 39.71 -20.12
N ASP A 480 12.10 38.99 -21.24
CA ASP A 480 10.94 38.43 -21.94
C ASP A 480 10.61 37.03 -21.41
N LEU A 481 9.47 36.90 -20.72
CA LEU A 481 8.92 35.64 -20.21
C LEU A 481 7.84 35.04 -21.14
N SER A 482 7.57 35.64 -22.30
CA SER A 482 6.45 35.23 -23.19
C SER A 482 6.54 33.80 -23.73
N GLN A 483 7.75 33.21 -23.75
CA GLN A 483 8.00 31.83 -24.19
C GLN A 483 7.90 30.80 -23.06
N VAL A 484 7.87 31.25 -21.81
CA VAL A 484 7.78 30.40 -20.61
C VAL A 484 6.36 29.86 -20.49
N MET A 485 6.22 28.56 -20.25
CA MET A 485 4.91 27.95 -19.98
C MET A 485 4.72 27.83 -18.47
N PHE A 486 3.73 28.54 -17.93
CA PHE A 486 3.36 28.46 -16.52
C PHE A 486 2.27 27.42 -16.29
N ILE A 487 2.45 26.59 -15.26
CA ILE A 487 1.46 25.65 -14.74
C ILE A 487 1.36 25.90 -13.23
N ALA A 488 0.16 26.06 -12.69
CA ALA A 488 -0.07 26.22 -11.25
C ALA A 488 -0.60 24.93 -10.60
N THR A 489 -0.32 24.74 -9.31
CA THR A 489 -0.97 23.70 -8.50
C THR A 489 -1.51 24.30 -7.20
N ALA A 490 -2.66 23.79 -6.77
CA ALA A 490 -3.34 24.16 -5.54
C ALA A 490 -3.96 22.93 -4.87
N ASN A 491 -4.26 23.04 -3.58
CA ASN A 491 -5.06 22.04 -2.86
C ASN A 491 -6.51 22.49 -2.66
N THR A 492 -6.73 23.79 -2.47
CA THR A 492 -8.07 24.40 -2.40
C THR A 492 -8.18 25.60 -3.34
N THR A 493 -9.39 25.87 -3.85
CA THR A 493 -9.69 27.11 -4.58
C THR A 493 -9.90 28.31 -3.66
N LYS A 494 -10.31 28.07 -2.40
CA LYS A 494 -10.82 29.13 -1.50
C LYS A 494 -9.78 30.16 -1.05
N SER A 495 -8.50 29.80 -1.02
CA SER A 495 -7.41 30.69 -0.59
C SER A 495 -6.65 31.33 -1.75
N ILE A 496 -7.03 31.05 -3.00
CA ILE A 496 -6.41 31.68 -4.18
C ILE A 496 -7.06 33.05 -4.39
N PRO A 497 -6.28 34.14 -4.54
CA PRO A 497 -6.83 35.46 -4.84
C PRO A 497 -7.66 35.49 -6.13
N ALA A 498 -8.85 36.12 -6.08
CA ALA A 498 -9.75 36.21 -7.23
C ALA A 498 -9.10 36.74 -8.54
N PRO A 499 -8.23 37.78 -8.52
CA PRO A 499 -7.57 38.25 -9.74
C PRO A 499 -6.67 37.22 -10.44
N LEU A 500 -6.18 36.21 -9.70
CA LEU A 500 -5.43 35.09 -10.27
C LEU A 500 -6.38 34.01 -10.81
N LEU A 501 -7.50 33.75 -10.11
CA LEU A 501 -8.52 32.80 -10.56
C LEU A 501 -9.11 33.16 -11.93
N ASP A 502 -9.41 34.45 -12.17
CA ASP A 502 -9.96 34.92 -13.45
C ASP A 502 -9.02 34.71 -14.66
N ARG A 503 -7.72 34.50 -14.40
CA ARG A 503 -6.68 34.25 -15.42
C ARG A 503 -6.27 32.77 -15.52
N MET A 504 -6.82 31.91 -14.67
CA MET A 504 -6.47 30.49 -14.57
C MET A 504 -7.62 29.61 -15.05
N GLU A 505 -7.26 28.58 -15.82
CA GLU A 505 -8.16 27.47 -16.09
C GLU A 505 -8.02 26.41 -14.99
N LEU A 506 -9.05 26.30 -14.15
CA LEU A 506 -9.11 25.35 -13.04
C LEU A 506 -9.41 23.93 -13.55
N ILE A 507 -8.51 22.99 -13.29
CA ILE A 507 -8.67 21.57 -13.59
C ILE A 507 -8.68 20.80 -12.27
N HIS A 508 -9.83 20.23 -11.93
CA HIS A 508 -10.02 19.46 -10.71
C HIS A 508 -9.49 18.03 -10.85
N VAL A 509 -8.44 17.70 -10.09
CA VAL A 509 -7.86 16.36 -9.96
C VAL A 509 -8.44 15.70 -8.71
N PRO A 510 -9.29 14.66 -8.84
CA PRO A 510 -9.88 13.98 -7.69
C PRO A 510 -8.85 13.12 -6.94
N GLY A 511 -9.24 12.66 -5.76
CA GLY A 511 -8.57 11.52 -5.11
C GLY A 511 -8.87 10.20 -5.83
N TYR A 512 -8.05 9.19 -5.55
CA TYR A 512 -8.11 7.88 -6.18
C TYR A 512 -9.01 6.89 -5.42
N THR A 513 -9.58 5.92 -6.14
CA THR A 513 -10.23 4.72 -5.57
C THR A 513 -9.18 3.76 -4.97
N GLN A 514 -9.62 2.74 -4.21
CA GLN A 514 -8.66 1.76 -3.68
C GLN A 514 -8.01 0.92 -4.81
N GLU A 515 -8.78 0.55 -5.83
CA GLU A 515 -8.30 -0.18 -7.01
C GLU A 515 -7.29 0.64 -7.81
N GLU A 516 -7.62 1.90 -8.11
CA GLU A 516 -6.70 2.85 -8.77
C GLU A 516 -5.39 2.98 -7.99
N LYS A 517 -5.43 3.00 -6.65
CA LYS A 517 -4.22 3.03 -5.81
C LYS A 517 -3.39 1.76 -5.89
N MET A 518 -4.01 0.59 -6.01
CA MET A 518 -3.28 -0.68 -6.19
C MET A 518 -2.56 -0.69 -7.53
N GLU A 519 -3.23 -0.32 -8.62
CA GLU A 519 -2.60 -0.22 -9.96
C GLU A 519 -1.51 0.86 -10.01
N ILE A 520 -1.73 2.03 -9.40
CA ILE A 520 -0.70 3.08 -9.25
C ILE A 520 0.50 2.56 -8.45
N ALA A 521 0.26 1.77 -7.39
CA ALA A 521 1.33 1.22 -6.57
C ALA A 521 2.16 0.18 -7.32
N GLU A 522 1.52 -0.72 -8.06
CA GLU A 522 2.18 -1.78 -8.82
C GLU A 522 2.96 -1.21 -10.03
N ILE A 523 2.36 -0.33 -10.82
CA ILE A 523 2.95 0.20 -12.06
C ILE A 523 4.01 1.27 -11.77
N HIS A 524 3.75 2.18 -10.82
CA HIS A 524 4.56 3.41 -10.66
C HIS A 524 5.34 3.45 -9.34
N LEU A 525 4.69 3.22 -8.20
CA LEU A 525 5.32 3.45 -6.90
C LEU A 525 6.34 2.38 -6.53
N LEU A 526 6.02 1.10 -6.74
CA LEU A 526 6.91 -0.01 -6.42
C LEU A 526 8.21 0.04 -7.27
N PRO A 527 8.17 0.17 -8.62
CA PRO A 527 9.40 0.30 -9.42
C PRO A 527 10.19 1.59 -9.16
N LYS A 528 9.54 2.64 -8.64
CA LYS A 528 10.21 3.85 -8.17
C LYS A 528 10.92 3.60 -6.83
N GLN A 529 10.22 3.07 -5.83
CA GLN A 529 10.77 2.81 -4.50
C GLN A 529 11.91 1.76 -4.54
N LEU A 530 11.78 0.72 -5.37
CA LEU A 530 12.84 -0.26 -5.61
C LEU A 530 14.13 0.41 -6.13
N ARG A 531 14.03 1.25 -7.17
CA ARG A 531 15.18 2.02 -7.71
C ARG A 531 15.77 3.00 -6.69
N GLU A 532 14.93 3.69 -5.92
CA GLU A 532 15.40 4.62 -4.87
C GLU A 532 16.16 3.92 -3.73
N HIS A 533 15.91 2.62 -3.50
CA HIS A 533 16.56 1.82 -2.45
C HIS A 533 17.60 0.81 -2.99
N GLY A 534 17.91 0.84 -4.30
CA GLY A 534 18.90 -0.07 -4.91
C GLY A 534 18.47 -1.54 -4.93
N LEU A 535 17.16 -1.81 -4.99
CA LEU A 535 16.57 -3.14 -5.09
C LEU A 535 16.05 -3.42 -6.50
N ASP A 536 16.21 -4.66 -6.95
CA ASP A 536 15.57 -5.18 -8.17
C ASP A 536 14.26 -5.92 -7.87
N SER A 537 13.39 -6.07 -8.88
CA SER A 537 12.14 -6.84 -8.79
C SER A 537 12.32 -8.33 -8.48
N SER A 538 13.55 -8.87 -8.61
CA SER A 538 13.91 -10.21 -8.17
C SER A 538 14.07 -10.36 -6.65
N HIS A 539 14.27 -9.26 -5.91
CA HIS A 539 14.52 -9.28 -4.47
C HIS A 539 13.24 -9.19 -3.63
N MET A 540 12.18 -8.57 -4.15
CA MET A 540 10.93 -8.27 -3.43
C MET A 540 9.74 -8.56 -4.32
N VAL A 541 8.82 -9.42 -3.83
CA VAL A 541 7.50 -9.65 -4.44
C VAL A 541 6.45 -9.33 -3.38
N LEU A 542 5.48 -8.50 -3.74
CA LEU A 542 4.40 -8.09 -2.85
C LEU A 542 3.07 -8.59 -3.45
N PRO A 543 2.41 -9.60 -2.86
CA PRO A 543 1.15 -10.14 -3.34
C PRO A 543 0.03 -9.08 -3.41
N GLN A 544 -0.94 -9.26 -4.31
CA GLN A 544 -2.07 -8.33 -4.43
C GLN A 544 -2.93 -8.27 -3.15
N ASP A 545 -3.10 -9.37 -2.43
CA ASP A 545 -3.80 -9.38 -1.13
C ASP A 545 -3.07 -8.51 -0.10
N SER A 546 -1.74 -8.63 -0.03
CA SER A 546 -0.89 -7.79 0.82
C SER A 546 -0.94 -6.31 0.39
N LEU A 547 -1.03 -6.00 -0.91
CA LEU A 547 -1.23 -4.62 -1.38
C LEU A 547 -2.61 -4.06 -1.01
N LYS A 548 -3.64 -4.92 -1.02
CA LYS A 548 -4.99 -4.59 -0.59
C LYS A 548 -5.06 -4.34 0.93
N ALA A 549 -4.41 -5.18 1.73
CA ALA A 549 -4.25 -4.97 3.17
C ALA A 549 -3.48 -3.66 3.46
N LEU A 550 -2.36 -3.42 2.75
CA LEU A 550 -1.58 -2.20 2.87
C LEU A 550 -2.41 -0.94 2.58
N THR A 551 -3.20 -0.95 1.52
CA THR A 551 -4.07 0.19 1.16
C THR A 551 -5.24 0.38 2.12
N ALA A 552 -5.85 -0.70 2.62
CA ALA A 552 -6.99 -0.64 3.55
C ALA A 552 -6.59 -0.25 4.99
N GLN A 553 -5.64 -0.99 5.58
CA GLN A 553 -5.37 -0.95 7.02
C GLN A 553 -4.30 0.08 7.43
N TYR A 554 -3.42 0.47 6.49
CA TYR A 554 -2.26 1.34 6.78
C TYR A 554 -2.33 2.71 6.10
N THR A 555 -3.35 2.99 5.27
CA THR A 555 -3.52 4.30 4.60
C THR A 555 -4.96 4.82 4.66
N ARG A 556 -5.14 6.09 5.05
CA ARG A 556 -6.45 6.77 5.06
C ARG A 556 -6.34 8.18 4.49
N GLU A 557 -6.13 8.25 3.18
CA GLU A 557 -5.95 9.49 2.42
C GLU A 557 -6.65 9.43 1.06
N ALA A 558 -6.78 10.57 0.37
CA ALA A 558 -7.28 10.64 -1.00
C ALA A 558 -6.20 10.37 -2.08
N GLY A 559 -4.94 10.72 -1.79
CA GLY A 559 -3.79 10.48 -2.68
C GLY A 559 -3.06 9.16 -2.40
N VAL A 560 -1.78 9.10 -2.81
CA VAL A 560 -0.87 7.95 -2.58
C VAL A 560 0.42 8.29 -1.81
N ARG A 561 0.48 9.46 -1.15
CA ARG A 561 1.70 9.93 -0.45
C ARG A 561 2.04 9.08 0.78
N THR A 562 1.05 8.65 1.53
CA THR A 562 1.22 7.76 2.68
C THR A 562 1.50 6.33 2.21
N LEU A 563 0.86 5.90 1.12
CA LEU A 563 1.13 4.61 0.48
C LEU A 563 2.59 4.50 0.02
N GLU A 564 3.10 5.51 -0.69
CA GLU A 564 4.51 5.60 -1.10
C GLU A 564 5.47 5.54 0.10
N ARG A 565 5.17 6.27 1.19
CA ARG A 565 5.98 6.21 2.43
C ARG A 565 6.01 4.83 3.08
N LYS A 566 4.89 4.09 3.04
CA LYS A 566 4.77 2.74 3.58
C LYS A 566 5.48 1.71 2.70
N LEU A 567 5.33 1.79 1.37
CA LEU A 567 6.09 0.98 0.41
C LEU A 567 7.61 1.20 0.57
N GLY A 568 8.05 2.46 0.75
CA GLY A 568 9.45 2.76 1.04
C GLY A 568 9.94 2.19 2.38
N ALA A 569 9.07 2.05 3.39
CA ALA A 569 9.43 1.37 4.64
C ALA A 569 9.64 -0.14 4.45
N LEU A 570 8.76 -0.79 3.68
CA LEU A 570 8.94 -2.19 3.27
C LEU A 570 10.25 -2.37 2.47
N CYS A 571 10.52 -1.50 1.50
CA CYS A 571 11.76 -1.54 0.72
C CYS A 571 13.01 -1.39 1.61
N ARG A 572 12.98 -0.52 2.63
CA ARG A 572 14.10 -0.40 3.59
C ARG A 572 14.30 -1.66 4.42
N ALA A 573 13.24 -2.28 4.92
CA ALA A 573 13.34 -3.52 5.70
C ALA A 573 13.90 -4.69 4.86
N VAL A 574 13.44 -4.81 3.61
CA VAL A 574 13.99 -5.77 2.63
C VAL A 574 15.46 -5.47 2.33
N ALA A 575 15.84 -4.21 2.14
CA ALA A 575 17.23 -3.83 1.88
C ALA A 575 18.18 -4.18 3.04
N VAL A 576 17.72 -4.04 4.29
CA VAL A 576 18.48 -4.49 5.48
C VAL A 576 18.69 -6.01 5.44
N GLN A 577 17.64 -6.81 5.19
CA GLN A 577 17.78 -8.27 5.08
C GLN A 577 18.70 -8.69 3.92
N VAL A 578 18.61 -8.05 2.75
CA VAL A 578 19.50 -8.33 1.61
C VAL A 578 20.96 -7.97 1.94
N ALA A 579 21.21 -6.92 2.74
CA ALA A 579 22.55 -6.57 3.21
C ALA A 579 23.09 -7.59 4.23
N GLU A 580 22.29 -8.00 5.22
CA GLU A 580 22.66 -9.04 6.20
C GLU A 580 22.96 -10.39 5.54
N MET A 581 22.18 -10.79 4.53
CA MET A 581 22.43 -12.02 3.77
C MET A 581 23.71 -11.97 2.92
N LYS A 582 24.15 -10.79 2.48
CA LYS A 582 25.45 -10.62 1.81
C LYS A 582 26.60 -10.79 2.81
N LEU A 583 26.49 -10.18 3.99
CA LEU A 583 27.51 -10.26 5.05
C LEU A 583 27.77 -11.70 5.52
N LYS A 584 26.72 -12.52 5.68
CA LYS A 584 26.87 -13.93 6.07
C LYS A 584 27.58 -14.79 5.02
N LYS A 585 27.49 -14.44 3.73
CA LYS A 585 28.21 -15.18 2.68
C LYS A 585 29.71 -14.91 2.70
N THR A 586 30.14 -13.71 3.09
CA THR A 586 31.55 -13.36 3.23
C THR A 586 32.22 -13.93 4.49
N SER A 587 31.46 -14.35 5.51
CA SER A 587 32.03 -14.99 6.71
C SER A 587 32.26 -16.50 6.57
N ASP A 588 31.71 -17.13 5.54
CA ASP A 588 31.77 -18.59 5.34
C ASP A 588 32.94 -19.03 4.40
N ASP A 589 33.81 -18.10 3.97
CA ASP A 589 35.04 -18.36 3.22
C ASP A 589 36.29 -18.19 4.12
N PRO A 590 36.74 -19.22 4.86
CA PRO A 590 37.83 -19.11 5.84
C PRO A 590 39.23 -19.22 5.20
N ASN A 591 39.47 -18.59 4.04
CA ASN A 591 40.71 -18.82 3.29
C ASN A 591 41.24 -17.65 2.44
N ILE A 592 41.04 -16.40 2.86
CA ILE A 592 41.75 -15.22 2.33
C ILE A 592 42.20 -14.31 3.50
N ASP A 593 43.19 -14.76 4.27
CA ASP A 593 43.93 -13.93 5.23
C ASP A 593 45.33 -14.53 5.49
N SER A 594 46.20 -14.55 4.47
CA SER A 594 47.63 -14.86 4.62
C SER A 594 48.51 -14.46 3.43
N ILE A 595 48.37 -13.24 2.92
CA ILE A 595 49.47 -12.56 2.20
C ILE A 595 49.63 -11.18 2.84
N THR A 596 50.66 -11.05 3.67
CA THR A 596 51.03 -9.81 4.38
C THR A 596 51.59 -8.75 3.45
N ASP A 597 51.42 -7.49 3.85
CA ASP A 597 52.01 -6.31 3.21
C ASP A 597 53.53 -6.41 3.00
N GLU A 598 53.99 -6.59 1.75
CA GLU A 598 55.40 -6.33 1.40
C GLU A 598 55.63 -6.09 -0.11
N ALA A 599 54.89 -5.15 -0.74
CA ALA A 599 55.22 -4.64 -2.09
C ALA A 599 54.52 -3.31 -2.46
N VAL A 600 54.63 -2.24 -1.65
CA VAL A 600 54.22 -0.87 -2.06
C VAL A 600 55.42 0.07 -2.08
N ASN A 601 56.30 -0.14 -3.07
CA ASN A 601 57.11 0.91 -3.71
C ASN A 601 57.92 0.29 -4.85
N ASP A 602 57.39 0.35 -6.09
CA ASP A 602 58.18 1.00 -7.14
C ASP A 602 57.34 1.49 -8.33
N MET A 603 57.87 2.53 -8.98
CA MET A 603 57.57 3.04 -10.33
C MET A 603 56.13 3.48 -10.69
N ARG A 604 55.96 4.80 -10.71
CA ARG A 604 55.09 5.49 -11.69
C ARG A 604 55.66 5.35 -13.10
N GLY A 605 54.82 5.12 -14.11
CA GLY A 605 55.15 5.39 -15.51
C GLY A 605 54.29 4.66 -16.54
N SER A 606 53.55 5.43 -17.37
CA SER A 606 53.24 5.18 -18.80
C SER A 606 53.29 3.73 -19.33
N ASP A 607 52.26 3.15 -19.93
CA ASP A 607 51.57 3.68 -21.12
C ASP A 607 50.24 2.97 -21.45
N THR A 608 49.50 3.53 -22.41
CA THR A 608 48.29 2.95 -23.04
C THR A 608 48.55 1.65 -23.81
N LEU A 609 47.58 0.72 -23.82
CA LEU A 609 47.03 0.07 -25.03
C LEU A 609 45.84 -0.85 -24.71
N ASP A 610 44.93 -1.01 -25.69
CA ASP A 610 43.67 -1.76 -25.55
C ASP A 610 43.85 -3.28 -25.43
N GLY A 611 42.95 -3.95 -24.70
CA GLY A 611 42.87 -5.41 -24.61
C GLY A 611 41.67 -5.90 -23.80
N SER A 612 40.66 -6.43 -24.47
CA SER A 612 39.40 -6.88 -23.87
C SER A 612 39.54 -8.10 -22.95
N VAL A 613 39.03 -7.99 -21.72
CA VAL A 613 38.46 -9.13 -20.99
C VAL A 613 37.14 -8.69 -20.36
N ASP A 614 36.02 -9.11 -20.95
CA ASP A 614 34.71 -9.00 -20.32
C ASP A 614 34.68 -9.90 -19.08
N VAL A 615 34.90 -9.31 -17.91
CA VAL A 615 34.63 -9.97 -16.63
C VAL A 615 33.10 -10.02 -16.47
N ALA A 616 32.50 -11.06 -17.04
CA ALA A 616 31.11 -11.38 -16.82
C ALA A 616 30.85 -11.47 -15.30
N PRO A 617 29.93 -10.66 -14.73
CA PRO A 617 29.63 -10.76 -13.31
C PRO A 617 29.11 -12.16 -13.02
N CYS A 618 29.78 -12.86 -12.10
CA CYS A 618 29.50 -14.26 -11.79
C CYS A 618 28.00 -14.44 -11.50
N ALA A 619 27.37 -15.35 -12.24
CA ALA A 619 25.93 -15.53 -12.22
C ALA A 619 25.44 -15.88 -10.81
N ILE A 620 24.75 -14.93 -10.18
CA ILE A 620 24.12 -15.10 -8.88
C ILE A 620 23.05 -16.20 -9.03
N PRO A 621 23.14 -17.35 -8.32
CA PRO A 621 22.06 -18.32 -8.34
C PRO A 621 20.78 -17.64 -7.80
N PRO A 622 19.63 -17.78 -8.48
CA PRO A 622 18.45 -16.96 -8.21
C PRO A 622 18.01 -17.13 -6.75
N GLN A 623 18.23 -16.08 -5.97
CA GLN A 623 17.70 -15.99 -4.61
C GLN A 623 16.20 -15.81 -4.77
N LEU A 624 15.42 -16.72 -4.16
CA LEU A 624 13.96 -16.62 -4.15
C LEU A 624 13.56 -15.22 -3.64
N PRO A 625 12.66 -14.51 -4.33
CA PRO A 625 12.23 -13.18 -3.91
C PRO A 625 11.69 -13.24 -2.48
N ILE A 626 11.91 -12.18 -1.71
CA ILE A 626 11.26 -12.01 -0.43
C ILE A 626 9.79 -11.69 -0.72
N ILE A 627 8.93 -12.68 -0.48
CA ILE A 627 7.48 -12.54 -0.57
C ILE A 627 7.00 -11.89 0.73
N LEU A 628 6.30 -10.76 0.61
CA LEU A 628 5.79 -9.98 1.75
C LEU A 628 4.30 -10.23 1.98
N ASP A 629 3.99 -11.34 2.65
CA ASP A 629 2.63 -11.68 3.07
C ASP A 629 2.08 -10.72 4.14
N GLU A 630 0.78 -10.79 4.47
CA GLU A 630 0.16 -9.90 5.47
C GLU A 630 0.86 -9.91 6.84
N ALA A 631 1.32 -11.07 7.30
CA ALA A 631 2.10 -11.20 8.54
C ALA A 631 3.46 -10.46 8.48
N ALA A 632 4.09 -10.37 7.30
CA ALA A 632 5.30 -9.60 7.10
C ALA A 632 5.02 -8.09 7.07
N LEU A 633 3.82 -7.67 6.66
CA LEU A 633 3.41 -6.27 6.78
C LEU A 633 3.29 -5.85 8.24
N GLU A 634 2.69 -6.68 9.09
CA GLU A 634 2.55 -6.40 10.53
C GLU A 634 3.92 -6.33 11.24
N ASP A 635 4.83 -7.27 10.93
CA ASP A 635 6.19 -7.31 11.47
C ASP A 635 7.01 -6.04 11.09
N ILE A 636 6.88 -5.55 9.84
CA ILE A 636 7.65 -4.40 9.36
C ILE A 636 6.99 -3.04 9.70
N LEU A 637 5.66 -2.96 9.64
CA LEU A 637 4.92 -1.69 9.74
C LEU A 637 4.27 -1.47 11.11
N GLY A 638 4.29 -2.48 11.98
CA GLY A 638 3.52 -2.55 13.21
C GLY A 638 2.08 -3.03 12.98
N PRO A 639 1.25 -3.09 14.03
CA PRO A 639 -0.16 -3.45 13.91
C PRO A 639 -0.93 -2.52 12.95
N PRO A 640 -2.08 -2.98 12.39
CA PRO A 640 -2.93 -2.16 11.54
C PRO A 640 -3.32 -0.85 12.23
N ILE A 641 -3.32 0.24 11.46
CA ILE A 641 -3.56 1.61 11.98
C ILE A 641 -5.04 1.98 11.89
N TYR A 642 -5.75 1.37 10.93
CA TYR A 642 -7.16 1.60 10.66
C TYR A 642 -7.90 0.26 10.62
N ASP A 643 -8.70 0.00 11.66
CA ASP A 643 -9.62 -1.12 11.65
C ASP A 643 -10.84 -0.78 10.79
N SER A 644 -11.21 -1.70 9.89
CA SER A 644 -12.50 -1.65 9.19
C SER A 644 -13.68 -1.82 10.16
N ASP A 645 -13.44 -2.49 11.27
CA ASP A 645 -14.49 -3.13 12.08
C ASP A 645 -15.07 -2.20 13.16
N ASP A 646 -14.34 -1.15 13.56
CA ASP A 646 -14.84 -0.12 14.49
C ASP A 646 -16.04 0.66 13.91
N ILE A 647 -16.20 0.67 12.58
CA ILE A 647 -17.39 1.22 11.92
C ILE A 647 -18.59 0.29 12.11
N TRP A 648 -18.40 -1.02 11.88
CA TRP A 648 -19.48 -2.00 11.91
C TRP A 648 -19.95 -2.34 13.32
N SER A 649 -19.06 -2.27 14.33
CA SER A 649 -19.38 -2.58 15.73
C SER A 649 -20.45 -1.67 16.36
N ARG A 650 -20.63 -0.46 15.83
CA ARG A 650 -21.57 0.56 16.34
C ARG A 650 -22.88 0.65 15.54
N LEU A 651 -22.96 -0.04 14.41
CA LEU A 651 -24.13 -0.04 13.54
C LEU A 651 -25.13 -1.11 14.00
N GLY A 652 -26.42 -0.86 13.76
CA GLY A 652 -27.50 -1.70 14.27
C GLY A 652 -28.00 -1.33 15.68
N VAL A 653 -27.44 -0.30 16.32
CA VAL A 653 -27.97 0.28 17.56
C VAL A 653 -28.98 1.40 17.23
N PRO A 654 -30.19 1.41 17.81
CA PRO A 654 -31.13 2.53 17.64
C PRO A 654 -30.55 3.86 18.12
N GLY A 655 -30.70 4.91 17.34
CA GLY A 655 -30.12 6.23 17.60
C GLY A 655 -28.80 6.52 16.86
N VAL A 656 -28.25 5.56 16.12
CA VAL A 656 -27.03 5.74 15.31
C VAL A 656 -27.36 5.84 13.83
N ALA A 657 -26.82 6.86 13.14
CA ALA A 657 -26.93 7.00 11.68
C ALA A 657 -25.62 7.44 11.02
N VAL A 658 -25.41 7.06 9.76
CA VAL A 658 -24.18 7.33 9.01
C VAL A 658 -24.34 8.51 8.05
N GLY A 659 -23.57 9.57 8.27
CA GLY A 659 -23.52 10.78 7.46
C GLY A 659 -22.26 10.88 6.61
N LEU A 660 -22.34 11.64 5.52
CA LEU A 660 -21.19 11.92 4.63
C LEU A 660 -20.76 13.39 4.72
N SER A 661 -19.47 13.60 4.96
CA SER A 661 -18.83 14.90 5.14
C SER A 661 -17.67 15.10 4.16
N VAL A 662 -17.24 16.36 3.96
CA VAL A 662 -16.06 16.70 3.15
C VAL A 662 -15.13 17.59 3.96
N SER A 663 -13.85 17.23 3.94
CA SER A 663 -12.75 17.97 4.54
C SER A 663 -11.76 18.41 3.46
N LEU A 664 -10.78 19.24 3.82
CA LEU A 664 -9.66 19.59 2.92
C LEU A 664 -8.82 18.37 2.48
N ALA A 665 -8.86 17.26 3.23
CA ALA A 665 -8.20 16.01 2.88
C ALA A 665 -9.05 15.10 1.97
N GLY A 666 -10.29 15.50 1.66
CA GLY A 666 -11.28 14.71 0.91
C GLY A 666 -12.51 14.34 1.75
N GLY A 667 -13.37 13.50 1.18
CA GLY A 667 -14.59 13.03 1.83
C GLY A 667 -14.32 12.05 2.97
N ASN A 668 -15.14 12.13 4.02
CA ASN A 668 -15.10 11.25 5.19
C ASN A 668 -16.52 10.83 5.59
N VAL A 669 -16.65 9.56 5.99
CA VAL A 669 -17.84 9.05 6.67
C VAL A 669 -17.79 9.48 8.14
N MET A 670 -18.94 9.88 8.68
CA MET A 670 -19.14 10.24 10.09
C MET A 670 -20.36 9.53 10.65
N MET A 671 -20.31 9.14 11.92
CA MET A 671 -21.50 8.70 12.65
C MET A 671 -22.12 9.90 13.37
N VAL A 672 -23.44 9.85 13.50
CA VAL A 672 -24.23 10.69 14.40
C VAL A 672 -24.86 9.74 15.39
N GLU A 673 -24.50 9.88 16.66
CA GLU A 673 -25.00 9.08 17.77
C GLU A 673 -25.96 9.95 18.59
N ALA A 674 -27.21 9.53 18.74
CA ALA A 674 -28.21 10.22 19.55
C ALA A 674 -28.64 9.33 20.73
N SER A 675 -28.60 9.88 21.94
CA SER A 675 -29.12 9.24 23.15
C SER A 675 -30.13 10.14 23.85
N LYS A 676 -31.02 9.51 24.63
CA LYS A 676 -32.01 10.20 25.47
C LYS A 676 -31.78 9.87 26.93
N MET A 677 -31.99 10.85 27.81
CA MET A 677 -31.85 10.74 29.26
C MET A 677 -33.02 11.46 29.94
N GLU A 678 -33.35 11.12 31.18
CA GLU A 678 -34.33 11.89 31.96
C GLU A 678 -33.70 13.25 32.35
N GLY A 679 -34.44 14.36 32.18
CA GLY A 679 -33.92 15.72 32.34
C GLY A 679 -35.01 16.80 32.18
N ASP A 680 -34.64 18.01 31.75
CA ASP A 680 -35.54 19.17 31.63
C ASP A 680 -35.98 19.49 30.17
N GLY A 681 -35.56 18.67 29.20
CA GLY A 681 -35.85 18.85 27.77
C GLY A 681 -34.76 19.58 26.99
N GLU A 682 -33.53 19.64 27.53
CA GLU A 682 -32.39 20.29 26.91
C GLU A 682 -31.77 19.46 25.76
N ILE A 683 -31.01 20.15 24.90
CA ILE A 683 -30.32 19.55 23.76
C ILE A 683 -28.83 19.75 23.95
N VAL A 684 -28.12 18.68 24.28
CA VAL A 684 -26.66 18.71 24.44
C VAL A 684 -26.03 18.27 23.12
N LEU A 685 -25.13 19.10 22.57
CA LEU A 685 -24.44 18.84 21.30
C LEU A 685 -22.93 18.73 21.54
N THR A 686 -22.32 17.59 21.23
CA THR A 686 -20.88 17.36 21.47
C THR A 686 -20.14 16.87 20.21
N GLY A 687 -18.84 17.19 20.13
CA GLY A 687 -17.99 16.79 18.99
C GLY A 687 -17.42 17.94 18.14
N GLN A 688 -17.15 19.11 18.74
CA GLN A 688 -16.56 20.29 18.09
C GLN A 688 -17.35 20.79 16.87
N LEU A 689 -18.65 21.05 17.08
CA LEU A 689 -19.58 21.50 16.05
C LEU A 689 -19.53 23.03 15.90
N GLY A 690 -19.51 23.51 14.65
CA GLY A 690 -19.70 24.93 14.35
C GLY A 690 -21.16 25.37 14.42
N ASN A 691 -21.38 26.69 14.37
CA ASN A 691 -22.71 27.28 14.58
C ASN A 691 -23.76 26.77 13.57
N VAL A 692 -23.38 26.55 12.31
CA VAL A 692 -24.31 26.09 11.27
C VAL A 692 -24.76 24.66 11.52
N MET A 693 -23.88 23.84 12.09
CA MET A 693 -24.22 22.46 12.48
C MET A 693 -25.16 22.43 13.70
N GLN A 694 -24.97 23.35 14.67
CA GLN A 694 -25.87 23.48 15.82
C GLN A 694 -27.29 23.89 15.37
N GLU A 695 -27.39 24.91 14.49
CA GLU A 695 -28.68 25.31 13.88
C GLU A 695 -29.34 24.15 13.11
N SER A 696 -28.55 23.37 12.36
CA SER A 696 -29.02 22.17 11.65
C SER A 696 -29.56 21.08 12.57
N ALA A 697 -28.97 20.90 13.76
CA ALA A 697 -29.45 19.96 14.77
C ALA A 697 -30.80 20.41 15.37
N HIS A 698 -30.95 21.71 15.67
CA HIS A 698 -32.22 22.28 16.13
C HIS A 698 -33.32 22.20 15.05
N LEU A 699 -32.99 22.46 13.78
CA LEU A 699 -33.90 22.29 12.64
C LEU A 699 -34.38 20.84 12.50
N ALA A 700 -33.45 19.87 12.56
CA ALA A 700 -33.77 18.45 12.49
C ALA A 700 -34.67 18.01 13.65
N LEU A 701 -34.37 18.40 14.89
CA LEU A 701 -35.21 18.06 16.04
C LEU A 701 -36.60 18.69 15.94
N ASN A 702 -36.70 19.96 15.55
CA ASN A 702 -38.00 20.63 15.40
C ASN A 702 -38.86 19.98 14.30
N TRP A 703 -38.24 19.49 13.23
CA TRP A 703 -38.95 18.67 12.23
C TRP A 703 -39.44 17.33 12.84
N VAL A 704 -38.60 16.59 13.57
CA VAL A 704 -38.99 15.34 14.25
C VAL A 704 -40.11 15.58 15.27
N ARG A 705 -40.09 16.71 15.99
CA ARG A 705 -41.18 17.13 16.89
C ARG A 705 -42.50 17.26 16.14
N THR A 706 -42.52 17.93 14.99
CA THR A 706 -43.74 18.05 14.17
C THR A 706 -44.19 16.73 13.54
N ALA A 707 -43.25 15.88 13.12
CA ALA A 707 -43.51 14.61 12.44
C ALA A 707 -43.89 13.45 13.41
N SER A 708 -43.68 13.63 14.72
CA SER A 708 -43.88 12.62 15.77
C SER A 708 -45.21 11.85 15.69
N ARG A 709 -46.32 12.56 15.53
CA ARG A 709 -47.68 11.99 15.45
C ARG A 709 -47.92 11.20 14.17
N GLU A 710 -47.42 11.70 13.05
CA GLU A 710 -47.56 11.07 11.73
C GLU A 710 -46.80 9.74 11.67
N TYR A 711 -45.63 9.68 12.32
CA TYR A 711 -44.75 8.52 12.34
C TYR A 711 -44.89 7.60 13.56
N GLY A 712 -45.85 7.87 14.45
CA GLY A 712 -46.08 7.04 15.65
C GLY A 712 -44.88 6.96 16.59
N LEU A 713 -44.05 8.00 16.64
CA LEU A 713 -42.86 8.04 17.50
C LEU A 713 -43.29 8.09 18.97
N LYS A 714 -42.53 7.43 19.86
CA LYS A 714 -42.79 7.44 21.31
C LYS A 714 -42.37 8.78 21.92
N LEU A 715 -43.19 9.79 21.63
CA LEU A 715 -42.97 11.21 21.88
C LEU A 715 -44.29 11.84 22.35
N ASP A 716 -44.80 11.36 23.48
CA ASP A 716 -45.93 11.98 24.15
C ASP A 716 -45.54 13.38 24.66
N GLY A 717 -46.50 14.31 24.68
CA GLY A 717 -46.23 15.73 24.96
C GLY A 717 -45.60 15.99 26.33
N GLU A 718 -45.84 15.11 27.30
CA GLU A 718 -45.27 15.17 28.65
C GLU A 718 -43.86 14.57 28.74
N MET A 719 -43.47 13.64 27.85
CA MET A 719 -42.10 13.11 27.85
C MET A 719 -41.09 14.15 27.38
N MET A 720 -41.45 15.09 26.49
CA MET A 720 -40.49 16.06 25.94
C MET A 720 -40.00 17.12 26.94
N SER A 721 -40.78 17.46 27.97
CA SER A 721 -40.32 18.33 29.07
C SER A 721 -39.49 17.57 30.11
N HIS A 722 -39.40 16.24 30.00
CA HIS A 722 -38.70 15.38 30.93
C HIS A 722 -37.60 14.52 30.29
N THR A 723 -37.24 14.79 29.03
CA THR A 723 -36.25 14.00 28.28
C THR A 723 -35.21 14.91 27.62
N ASP A 724 -33.99 14.88 28.14
CA ASP A 724 -32.84 15.51 27.50
C ASP A 724 -32.35 14.66 26.33
N ILE A 725 -31.89 15.34 25.27
CA ILE A 725 -31.38 14.70 24.05
C ILE A 725 -29.90 15.07 23.90
N HIS A 726 -29.03 14.07 23.94
CA HIS A 726 -27.61 14.26 23.69
C HIS A 726 -27.26 13.72 22.30
N ILE A 727 -26.74 14.60 21.43
CA ILE A 727 -26.27 14.23 20.10
C ILE A 727 -24.75 14.37 20.06
N HIS A 728 -24.08 13.22 19.88
CA HIS A 728 -22.64 13.11 19.80
C HIS A 728 -22.17 12.88 18.36
N PHE A 729 -21.09 13.56 17.99
CA PHE A 729 -20.42 13.39 16.71
C PHE A 729 -18.96 12.95 16.95
N PRO A 730 -18.67 11.63 16.99
CA PRO A 730 -17.35 11.07 17.33
C PRO A 730 -16.17 11.78 16.68
N ALA A 731 -15.14 12.06 17.47
CA ALA A 731 -14.09 13.02 17.11
C ALA A 731 -13.31 12.63 15.84
N GLY A 732 -13.36 13.50 14.84
CA GLY A 732 -12.32 13.65 13.82
C GLY A 732 -11.77 15.07 13.96
N SER A 733 -10.46 15.25 13.91
CA SER A 733 -9.73 16.49 14.25
C SER A 733 -9.87 17.65 13.25
N VAL A 734 -11.04 17.76 12.61
CA VAL A 734 -11.39 18.80 11.64
C VAL A 734 -12.76 19.34 12.02
N GLY A 735 -12.87 20.66 12.22
CA GLY A 735 -14.12 21.31 12.63
C GLY A 735 -15.29 20.96 11.72
N LYS A 736 -16.37 20.44 12.31
CA LYS A 736 -17.56 19.94 11.59
C LYS A 736 -18.58 21.07 11.47
N ASP A 737 -18.40 21.93 10.47
CA ASP A 737 -19.32 23.05 10.22
C ASP A 737 -19.88 23.01 8.79
N GLY A 738 -21.20 23.01 8.68
CA GLY A 738 -21.94 22.94 7.42
C GLY A 738 -23.24 22.13 7.52
N PRO A 739 -24.31 22.51 6.81
CA PRO A 739 -25.67 22.01 7.07
C PRO A 739 -25.96 20.60 6.53
N SER A 740 -25.01 19.99 5.83
CA SER A 740 -25.24 18.76 5.04
C SER A 740 -25.42 17.46 5.84
N ALA A 741 -25.46 17.54 7.17
CA ALA A 741 -25.77 16.43 8.07
C ALA A 741 -27.21 16.49 8.64
N GLY A 742 -28.00 17.54 8.35
CA GLY A 742 -29.35 17.71 8.89
C GLY A 742 -30.27 16.49 8.68
N VAL A 743 -30.21 15.88 7.49
CA VAL A 743 -30.92 14.63 7.18
C VAL A 743 -30.43 13.43 8.01
N THR A 744 -29.12 13.36 8.28
CA THR A 744 -28.52 12.29 9.11
C THR A 744 -28.99 12.42 10.56
N ILE A 745 -29.01 13.64 11.09
CA ILE A 745 -29.46 13.95 12.45
C ILE A 745 -30.95 13.60 12.61
N ALA A 746 -31.79 13.99 11.65
CA ALA A 746 -33.22 13.64 11.67
C ALA A 746 -33.43 12.12 11.68
N THR A 747 -32.67 11.37 10.88
CA THR A 747 -32.76 9.90 10.82
C THR A 747 -32.28 9.23 12.12
N ALA A 748 -31.19 9.72 12.73
CA ALA A 748 -30.73 9.25 14.04
C ALA A 748 -31.78 9.48 15.14
N LEU A 749 -32.41 10.66 15.18
CA LEU A 749 -33.47 10.98 16.13
C LEU A 749 -34.73 10.10 15.90
N VAL A 750 -35.16 9.90 14.66
CA VAL A 750 -36.27 8.99 14.33
C VAL A 750 -35.95 7.55 14.75
N SER A 751 -34.72 7.08 14.55
CA SER A 751 -34.25 5.78 15.01
C SER A 751 -34.32 5.66 16.54
N LEU A 752 -33.85 6.67 17.28
CA LEU A 752 -33.89 6.72 18.74
C LEU A 752 -35.32 6.66 19.30
N PHE A 753 -36.26 7.45 18.75
CA PHE A 753 -37.63 7.52 19.25
C PHE A 753 -38.57 6.41 18.77
N SER A 754 -38.26 5.76 17.64
CA SER A 754 -38.96 4.56 17.20
C SER A 754 -38.40 3.27 17.82
N GLY A 755 -37.14 3.28 18.27
CA GLY A 755 -36.42 2.08 18.70
C GLY A 755 -36.03 1.13 17.55
N ARG A 756 -36.21 1.55 16.30
CA ARG A 756 -35.78 0.79 15.11
C ARG A 756 -34.34 1.20 14.74
N PRO A 757 -33.41 0.27 14.48
CA PRO A 757 -32.08 0.63 14.00
C PRO A 757 -32.11 1.09 12.54
N VAL A 758 -31.18 1.98 12.17
CA VAL A 758 -30.89 2.32 10.78
C VAL A 758 -30.11 1.17 10.13
N ALA A 759 -30.32 0.92 8.84
CA ALA A 759 -29.59 -0.14 8.15
C ALA A 759 -28.09 0.18 8.03
N SER A 760 -27.24 -0.82 8.25
CA SER A 760 -25.79 -0.66 8.42
C SER A 760 -25.02 -0.33 7.14
N ASP A 761 -25.59 -0.61 5.96
CA ASP A 761 -24.98 -0.34 4.64
C ASP A 761 -25.41 1.00 4.02
N VAL A 762 -26.16 1.83 4.75
CA VAL A 762 -26.69 3.12 4.28
C VAL A 762 -25.85 4.28 4.79
N ALA A 763 -25.39 5.14 3.87
CA ALA A 763 -24.86 6.46 4.19
C ALA A 763 -25.70 7.56 3.53
N MET A 764 -25.82 8.72 4.18
CA MET A 764 -26.67 9.82 3.67
C MET A 764 -26.02 11.20 3.77
N THR A 765 -26.49 12.14 2.94
CA THR A 765 -26.16 13.55 3.07
C THR A 765 -27.31 14.41 2.56
N GLY A 766 -27.52 15.56 3.21
CA GLY A 766 -28.58 16.49 2.87
C GLY A 766 -28.79 17.51 3.98
N GLU A 767 -29.09 18.74 3.56
CA GLU A 767 -29.61 19.77 4.44
C GLU A 767 -31.12 19.62 4.57
N ILE A 768 -31.66 19.86 5.77
CA ILE A 768 -33.09 19.69 6.10
C ILE A 768 -33.73 21.05 6.39
N THR A 769 -34.94 21.26 5.88
CA THR A 769 -35.79 22.41 6.24
C THR A 769 -36.83 22.02 7.28
N LEU A 770 -37.40 23.01 7.99
CA LEU A 770 -38.54 22.79 8.91
C LEU A 770 -39.75 22.10 8.27
N ARG A 771 -39.85 22.06 6.93
CA ARG A 771 -40.94 21.40 6.19
C ARG A 771 -40.62 19.96 5.78
N GLY A 772 -39.40 19.46 6.00
CA GLY A 772 -38.96 18.14 5.53
C GLY A 772 -38.41 18.12 4.11
N ILE A 773 -38.28 19.26 3.43
CA ILE A 773 -37.64 19.33 2.11
C ILE A 773 -36.12 19.17 2.27
N VAL A 774 -35.53 18.32 1.44
CA VAL A 774 -34.08 18.07 1.38
C VAL A 774 -33.43 19.03 0.38
N LEU A 775 -32.44 19.80 0.85
CA LEU A 775 -31.72 20.80 0.04
C LEU A 775 -30.38 20.25 -0.51
N PRO A 776 -29.93 20.76 -1.68
CA PRO A 776 -28.70 20.30 -2.33
C PRO A 776 -27.46 20.66 -1.51
N VAL A 777 -26.45 19.80 -1.56
CA VAL A 777 -25.21 19.95 -0.80
C VAL A 777 -23.98 19.80 -1.71
N GLY A 778 -22.89 20.50 -1.39
CA GLY A 778 -21.64 20.39 -2.13
C GLY A 778 -20.86 19.10 -1.85
N GLY A 779 -19.88 18.81 -2.72
CA GLY A 779 -18.88 17.76 -2.55
C GLY A 779 -19.42 16.33 -2.70
N ILE A 780 -20.41 16.14 -3.56
CA ILE A 780 -21.11 14.86 -3.76
C ILE A 780 -20.13 13.77 -4.21
N LYS A 781 -19.21 14.07 -5.13
CA LYS A 781 -18.19 13.13 -5.57
C LYS A 781 -17.34 12.61 -4.41
N GLU A 782 -16.80 13.51 -3.60
CA GLU A 782 -15.95 13.18 -2.45
C GLU A 782 -16.71 12.36 -1.41
N LYS A 783 -18.00 12.69 -1.19
CA LYS A 783 -18.90 11.97 -0.28
C LYS A 783 -19.20 10.55 -0.76
N VAL A 784 -19.54 10.37 -2.04
CA VAL A 784 -19.80 9.06 -2.67
C VAL A 784 -18.52 8.20 -2.65
N LEU A 785 -17.36 8.79 -2.95
CA LEU A 785 -16.05 8.13 -2.82
C LEU A 785 -15.70 7.76 -1.36
N ALA A 786 -16.21 8.50 -0.37
CA ALA A 786 -16.05 8.14 1.04
C ALA A 786 -16.97 7.00 1.47
N ALA A 787 -18.23 7.00 1.01
CA ALA A 787 -19.18 5.92 1.24
C ALA A 787 -18.64 4.58 0.70
N HIS A 788 -18.18 4.56 -0.55
CA HIS A 788 -17.58 3.38 -1.19
C HIS A 788 -16.37 2.85 -0.40
N ARG A 789 -15.43 3.72 -0.01
CA ARG A 789 -14.26 3.34 0.80
C ARG A 789 -14.60 2.80 2.19
N ALA A 790 -15.79 3.10 2.72
CA ALA A 790 -16.27 2.57 3.99
C ALA A 790 -17.14 1.30 3.82
N GLY A 791 -17.26 0.75 2.60
CA GLY A 791 -18.07 -0.44 2.32
C GLY A 791 -19.59 -0.21 2.31
N MET A 792 -20.04 1.05 2.32
CA MET A 792 -21.47 1.39 2.27
C MET A 792 -22.01 1.10 0.86
N ARG A 793 -23.14 0.40 0.77
CA ARG A 793 -23.76 0.03 -0.53
C ARG A 793 -24.84 1.01 -0.96
N ARG A 794 -25.58 1.58 -0.02
CA ARG A 794 -26.69 2.51 -0.28
C ARG A 794 -26.26 3.93 0.04
N VAL A 795 -26.41 4.86 -0.91
CA VAL A 795 -26.05 6.27 -0.72
C VAL A 795 -27.23 7.18 -1.04
N ILE A 796 -27.78 7.81 -0.01
CA ILE A 796 -28.90 8.75 -0.12
C ILE A 796 -28.35 10.16 -0.38
N ILE A 797 -28.78 10.79 -1.48
CA ILE A 797 -28.34 12.13 -1.90
C ILE A 797 -29.53 13.04 -2.23
N PRO A 798 -29.42 14.38 -2.15
CA PRO A 798 -30.48 15.26 -2.61
C PRO A 798 -30.69 15.13 -4.12
N LYS A 799 -31.93 15.07 -4.59
CA LYS A 799 -32.29 14.90 -6.01
C LYS A 799 -31.70 16.00 -6.90
N LYS A 800 -31.57 17.23 -6.40
CA LYS A 800 -30.91 18.35 -7.10
C LYS A 800 -29.41 18.16 -7.33
N CYS A 801 -28.78 17.18 -6.69
CA CYS A 801 -27.37 16.81 -6.81
C CYS A 801 -27.12 15.64 -7.79
N GLU A 802 -28.17 15.06 -8.39
CA GLU A 802 -28.05 13.94 -9.34
C GLU A 802 -27.15 14.29 -10.54
N LYS A 803 -27.22 15.54 -11.01
CA LYS A 803 -26.32 16.11 -12.04
C LYS A 803 -24.83 16.05 -11.68
N ASP A 804 -24.48 16.06 -10.40
CA ASP A 804 -23.09 16.10 -9.92
C ASP A 804 -22.46 14.67 -9.91
N LEU A 805 -23.27 13.63 -10.16
CA LEU A 805 -22.81 12.25 -10.31
C LEU A 805 -22.00 12.02 -11.60
N VAL A 806 -22.05 12.93 -12.57
CA VAL A 806 -21.24 12.88 -13.81
C VAL A 806 -19.72 12.94 -13.51
N ASP A 807 -19.34 13.39 -12.32
CA ASP A 807 -17.95 13.38 -11.86
C ASP A 807 -17.52 12.10 -11.13
N VAL A 808 -18.43 11.20 -10.77
CA VAL A 808 -18.12 9.90 -10.15
C VAL A 808 -17.75 8.87 -11.24
N PRO A 809 -16.69 8.05 -11.05
CA PRO A 809 -16.34 6.96 -11.98
C PRO A 809 -17.46 5.91 -12.12
N ASP A 810 -17.58 5.31 -13.30
CA ASP A 810 -18.66 4.36 -13.62
C ASP A 810 -18.48 2.95 -13.02
N SER A 811 -17.28 2.60 -12.51
CA SER A 811 -17.08 1.43 -11.65
C SER A 811 -17.89 1.58 -10.37
N ILE A 812 -17.60 2.64 -9.61
CA ILE A 812 -18.23 2.95 -8.32
C ILE A 812 -19.74 3.11 -8.42
N LYS A 813 -20.27 3.65 -9.54
CA LYS A 813 -21.72 3.73 -9.78
C LYS A 813 -22.42 2.39 -9.96
N LYS A 814 -21.70 1.33 -10.34
CA LYS A 814 -22.25 -0.03 -10.46
C LYS A 814 -22.29 -0.73 -9.10
N ASP A 815 -21.32 -0.43 -8.24
CA ASP A 815 -21.19 -1.04 -6.91
C ASP A 815 -22.07 -0.34 -5.86
N LEU A 816 -22.45 0.93 -6.08
CA LEU A 816 -23.31 1.71 -5.21
C LEU A 816 -24.74 1.87 -5.73
N PHE A 817 -25.71 1.63 -4.85
CA PHE A 817 -27.11 1.99 -5.07
C PHE A 817 -27.37 3.42 -4.59
N ILE A 818 -27.39 4.37 -5.53
CA ILE A 818 -27.57 5.81 -5.25
C ILE A 818 -29.06 6.16 -5.30
N ILE A 819 -29.57 6.77 -4.22
CA ILE A 819 -30.99 7.09 -4.03
C ILE A 819 -31.18 8.62 -4.00
N PRO A 820 -31.68 9.24 -5.09
CA PRO A 820 -31.95 10.68 -5.13
C PRO A 820 -33.28 11.03 -4.45
N VAL A 821 -33.24 11.81 -3.37
CA VAL A 821 -34.39 12.19 -2.54
C VAL A 821 -34.69 13.69 -2.54
N SER A 822 -35.96 14.05 -2.43
CA SER A 822 -36.49 15.41 -2.37
C SER A 822 -37.08 15.74 -0.99
N HIS A 823 -37.53 14.72 -0.26
CA HIS A 823 -38.18 14.87 1.05
C HIS A 823 -37.61 13.89 2.08
N VAL A 824 -37.70 14.22 3.36
CA VAL A 824 -37.17 13.38 4.45
C VAL A 824 -37.93 12.05 4.56
N ASP A 825 -39.20 12.00 4.16
CA ASP A 825 -39.99 10.76 4.14
C ASP A 825 -39.35 9.71 3.22
N GLU A 826 -38.83 10.14 2.06
CA GLU A 826 -38.09 9.28 1.12
C GLU A 826 -36.75 8.81 1.71
N VAL A 827 -36.11 9.65 2.55
CA VAL A 827 -34.90 9.26 3.31
C VAL A 827 -35.25 8.14 4.30
N LEU A 828 -36.29 8.33 5.12
CA LEU A 828 -36.70 7.34 6.12
C LEU A 828 -37.13 6.03 5.44
N GLN A 829 -37.81 6.09 4.29
CA GLN A 829 -38.14 4.91 3.52
C GLN A 829 -36.89 4.17 2.99
N ALA A 830 -35.83 4.89 2.61
CA ALA A 830 -34.58 4.31 2.10
C ALA A 830 -33.61 3.83 3.20
N ALA A 831 -33.66 4.43 4.39
CA ALA A 831 -32.68 4.24 5.46
C ALA A 831 -32.97 3.06 6.40
N PHE A 832 -34.24 2.66 6.54
CA PHE A 832 -34.65 1.56 7.41
C PHE A 832 -34.93 0.27 6.62
N GLU A 833 -34.59 -0.89 7.20
CA GLU A 833 -34.96 -2.19 6.62
C GLU A 833 -36.48 -2.37 6.60
N GLY A 834 -37.01 -2.78 5.44
CA GLY A 834 -38.45 -2.86 5.19
C GLY A 834 -39.17 -1.49 5.08
N GLY A 835 -38.42 -0.39 5.12
CA GLY A 835 -38.97 0.97 5.05
C GLY A 835 -39.58 1.48 6.35
N PHE A 836 -39.94 2.77 6.33
CA PHE A 836 -40.50 3.49 7.46
C PHE A 836 -41.78 4.21 7.01
N HIS A 837 -42.93 3.58 7.26
CA HIS A 837 -44.23 4.11 6.86
C HIS A 837 -44.81 5.01 7.97
N ALA A 838 -45.43 6.12 7.58
CA ALA A 838 -46.32 6.88 8.45
C ALA A 838 -47.53 6.03 8.87
N ASN A 839 -48.09 6.27 10.05
CA ASN A 839 -49.28 5.59 10.53
C ASN A 839 -50.51 6.06 9.73
N VAL A 840 -50.98 5.21 8.82
CA VAL A 840 -52.11 5.47 7.90
C VAL A 840 -53.46 5.44 8.65
N GLN A 841 -53.68 6.39 9.55
CA GLN A 841 -54.98 6.67 10.17
C GLN A 841 -55.53 8.08 9.86
N LEU A 842 -54.78 8.92 9.13
CA LEU A 842 -55.21 10.28 8.77
C LEU A 842 -55.81 10.42 7.36
N ASP A 843 -55.57 9.48 6.44
CA ASP A 843 -56.08 9.58 5.06
C ASP A 843 -57.61 9.42 4.93
N GLN A 844 -58.28 8.80 5.91
CA GLN A 844 -59.75 8.78 5.96
C GLN A 844 -60.35 10.17 6.18
N VAL A 845 -59.60 11.13 6.74
CA VAL A 845 -60.09 12.51 6.94
C VAL A 845 -59.91 13.35 5.68
N ARG A 846 -58.86 13.13 4.89
CA ARG A 846 -58.66 13.86 3.62
C ARG A 846 -59.68 13.46 2.54
N GLY A 847 -60.04 12.19 2.43
CA GLY A 847 -61.06 11.73 1.48
C GLY A 847 -62.48 12.25 1.78
N ALA A 848 -62.82 12.50 3.05
CA ALA A 848 -64.15 12.91 3.48
C ALA A 848 -64.48 14.39 3.20
N ILE A 849 -63.46 15.25 3.01
CA ILE A 849 -63.65 16.69 2.75
C ILE A 849 -63.89 16.95 1.24
N THR A 850 -63.33 16.11 0.36
CA THR A 850 -63.55 16.18 -1.10
C THR A 850 -64.90 15.62 -1.57
N SER A 851 -65.72 15.04 -0.68
CA SER A 851 -67.07 14.57 -1.01
C SER A 851 -68.21 15.49 -0.53
N LYS A 852 -67.88 16.66 0.03
CA LYS A 852 -68.84 17.71 0.43
C LYS A 852 -68.26 19.12 0.22
N LEU A 853 -67.90 19.44 -1.03
CA LEU A 853 -67.71 20.79 -1.55
C LEU A 853 -68.01 20.81 -3.05
#